data_AF-A0A399ZKD6-F1
#
_entry.id   AF-A0A399ZKD6-F1
#
_cell.length_a   1.000
_cell.length_b   1.000
_cell.length_c   1.000
_cell.angle_alpha   90.00
_cell.angle_beta   90.00
_cell.angle_gamma   90.00
#
_symmetry.space_group_name_H-M   'P 1'
#
loop_
_entity.id
_entity.type
_entity.pdbx_description
1 polymer ?
#
loop_
_entity_poly.entity_id
_entity_poly.type
_entity_poly.pdbx_seq_one_letter_code
_entity_poly.pdbx_strand_id
1 'polypeptide(L)'
;MKIVNNELIMEAGEGTPMHVGPGTFVWSVQQMQQQQIVIHAVGYRRVDGALGDMQAKPKPGFKKRSVHIILDADGKKFAQMVPFNKIANHTIRENNTSLGIELLYRGASAEPKTPDGEKAVVTKAEFEASPHIYASSANDSRYERWPLFPKAQLDALFEICKAIDFDREIIDVVGCEQIQNASHPGPAFPIVQFREQLLGVTDRSVVLQKLGEAVQLLGRPAEPASILSPAVVPAGTPVTVVNEWKNWYLISIIGEVDGNRWLVGWVKKSAVRVDTSFTPKVRNDHILTTTAGRRFELIPPHENGYDTNPNHRFNPKYIIMHFTTGTRVESTISHFKNPAAGVATHLLIGRDGRVIQFLPFNVPANHTGYSWWEGERSLNRFSIGIEMDNVGPVSFINGKWRRKSVIFEEDEIEKAVHWKELGMRAWEKFPPVQVEVARKIVRALLERYKDSVVDILGHDQVNIINRLDPGPAFHLEDFRMSLMGRAEPKMQIFVLNQPAPMYANADGSTPNVENSEPDGFLPEGSMVIVSNKTHGNLVKVTVTSSPGGGLFKKRTGWIEAFAIEPPEALFGNKKRTAEGKRVRRRTKVRQAFYPRGKNPPSPKIKAGMFAAGTEVRKEEDKGEWSLVVMRKMEKGMRSVEGWVQTKFLTKKE
;
A
#
# COMPACT_ATOMS: atom_id res chain seq x y z
N MET A 1 22.32 -21.10 -29.01
CA MET A 1 22.40 -19.83 -29.77
C MET A 1 23.45 -18.93 -29.13
N LYS A 2 24.00 -17.94 -29.84
CA LYS A 2 24.96 -16.94 -29.29
C LYS A 2 24.90 -15.63 -30.06
N ILE A 3 25.20 -14.50 -29.43
CA ILE A 3 25.45 -13.24 -30.13
C ILE A 3 26.90 -13.16 -30.60
N VAL A 4 27.10 -12.68 -31.83
CA VAL A 4 28.41 -12.25 -32.36
C VAL A 4 28.18 -10.94 -33.12
N ASN A 5 29.04 -9.94 -32.92
CA ASN A 5 28.94 -8.64 -33.60
C ASN A 5 27.55 -7.98 -33.52
N ASN A 6 26.87 -8.11 -32.37
CA ASN A 6 25.51 -7.60 -32.11
C ASN A 6 24.38 -8.29 -32.90
N GLU A 7 24.67 -9.46 -33.49
CA GLU A 7 23.75 -10.28 -34.28
C GLU A 7 23.58 -11.68 -33.65
N LEU A 8 22.36 -12.23 -33.72
CA LEU A 8 22.04 -13.55 -33.18
C LEU A 8 22.41 -14.66 -34.17
N ILE A 9 23.30 -15.56 -33.74
CA ILE A 9 23.78 -16.69 -34.53
C ILE A 9 23.34 -18.03 -33.90
N MET A 10 22.84 -18.92 -34.74
CA MET A 10 22.60 -20.33 -34.41
C MET A 10 23.77 -21.19 -34.89
N GLU A 11 23.98 -22.33 -34.24
CA GLU A 11 25.02 -23.28 -34.66
C GLU A 11 24.49 -24.20 -35.76
N ALA A 12 25.37 -24.70 -36.62
CA ALA A 12 24.98 -25.28 -37.91
C ALA A 12 24.19 -26.60 -37.74
N GLY A 13 22.87 -26.53 -37.96
CA GLY A 13 21.96 -27.68 -37.90
C GLY A 13 20.52 -27.28 -37.55
N GLU A 14 20.34 -26.17 -36.81
CA GLU A 14 19.03 -25.74 -36.32
C GLU A 14 18.56 -24.43 -36.99
N GLY A 15 17.50 -24.52 -37.80
CA GLY A 15 16.84 -23.36 -38.40
C GLY A 15 17.63 -22.67 -39.53
N THR A 16 17.05 -21.60 -40.07
CA THR A 16 17.73 -20.70 -41.02
C THR A 16 17.60 -19.28 -40.49
N PRO A 17 18.65 -18.69 -39.88
CA PRO A 17 18.57 -17.35 -39.33
C PRO A 17 18.44 -16.33 -40.46
N MET A 18 17.37 -15.53 -40.44
CA MET A 18 17.16 -14.46 -41.41
C MET A 18 17.65 -13.13 -40.85
N HIS A 19 18.92 -12.78 -41.09
CA HIS A 19 19.35 -11.40 -40.89
C HIS A 19 18.68 -10.52 -41.95
N VAL A 20 17.97 -9.47 -41.51
CA VAL A 20 17.32 -8.52 -42.41
C VAL A 20 17.74 -7.11 -42.01
N GLY A 21 18.23 -6.35 -42.99
CA GLY A 21 18.80 -5.02 -42.76
C GLY A 21 17.84 -4.05 -42.04
N PRO A 22 18.40 -3.06 -41.32
CA PRO A 22 17.62 -2.19 -40.44
C PRO A 22 16.45 -1.52 -41.15
N GLY A 23 15.25 -1.67 -40.59
CA GLY A 23 14.07 -0.95 -41.03
C GLY A 23 14.30 0.57 -40.98
N THR A 24 13.55 1.34 -41.77
CA THR A 24 13.89 2.75 -42.09
C THR A 24 13.76 3.76 -40.94
N PHE A 25 13.63 3.30 -39.69
CA PHE A 25 13.69 4.09 -38.47
C PHE A 25 14.45 3.27 -37.40
N VAL A 26 15.78 3.37 -37.46
CA VAL A 26 16.74 2.84 -36.48
C VAL A 26 17.72 3.97 -36.17
N TRP A 27 17.93 4.26 -34.89
CA TRP A 27 18.72 5.41 -34.46
C TRP A 27 20.20 5.04 -34.27
N SER A 28 21.09 5.98 -34.59
CA SER A 28 22.55 5.76 -34.57
C SER A 28 23.21 6.24 -33.27
N VAL A 29 23.78 5.29 -32.53
CA VAL A 29 24.85 5.44 -31.51
C VAL A 29 24.54 6.31 -30.29
N GLN A 30 24.22 5.63 -29.18
CA GLN A 30 24.94 5.77 -27.90
C GLN A 30 24.81 4.42 -27.15
N GLN A 31 25.60 4.18 -26.10
CA GLN A 31 25.44 2.97 -25.27
C GLN A 31 24.02 2.93 -24.69
N MET A 32 23.29 1.83 -24.90
CA MET A 32 21.97 1.64 -24.30
C MET A 32 22.12 1.38 -22.80
N GLN A 33 21.78 2.39 -22.01
CA GLN A 33 21.73 2.31 -20.54
C GLN A 33 20.48 1.52 -20.11
N GLN A 34 20.68 0.43 -19.36
CA GLN A 34 19.64 -0.44 -18.78
C GLN A 34 18.61 -1.01 -19.77
N GLN A 35 18.65 -2.32 -20.01
CA GLN A 35 17.92 -2.96 -21.11
C GLN A 35 16.82 -3.89 -20.61
N GLN A 36 15.58 -3.41 -20.45
CA GLN A 36 14.45 -4.33 -20.27
C GLN A 36 14.03 -4.97 -21.61
N ILE A 37 13.69 -6.25 -21.63
CA ILE A 37 13.13 -6.89 -22.84
C ILE A 37 11.63 -6.60 -22.90
N VAL A 38 11.11 -6.10 -24.02
CA VAL A 38 9.67 -5.84 -24.21
C VAL A 38 9.09 -6.86 -25.18
N ILE A 39 8.16 -7.68 -24.70
CA ILE A 39 7.45 -8.69 -25.49
C ILE A 39 6.22 -8.07 -26.15
N HIS A 40 6.07 -8.29 -27.46
CA HIS A 40 4.92 -7.90 -28.28
C HIS A 40 4.32 -9.12 -28.98
N ALA A 41 3.04 -9.07 -29.34
CA ALA A 41 2.33 -10.18 -29.96
C ALA A 41 1.12 -9.71 -30.78
N VAL A 42 1.38 -9.06 -31.92
CA VAL A 42 0.47 -8.13 -32.62
C VAL A 42 -0.36 -8.80 -33.74
N GLY A 43 -0.45 -10.13 -33.77
CA GLY A 43 -1.37 -10.83 -34.68
C GLY A 43 -0.83 -11.13 -36.08
N TYR A 44 0.50 -11.18 -36.29
CA TYR A 44 1.10 -11.48 -37.59
C TYR A 44 1.12 -12.99 -37.89
N ARG A 45 0.93 -13.39 -39.17
CA ARG A 45 0.84 -14.81 -39.58
C ARG A 45 2.17 -15.48 -39.97
N ARG A 46 3.14 -14.70 -40.48
CA ARG A 46 4.46 -15.16 -40.95
C ARG A 46 5.51 -14.07 -40.72
N VAL A 47 6.79 -14.48 -40.60
CA VAL A 47 7.92 -13.56 -40.37
C VAL A 47 8.03 -12.55 -41.52
N ASP A 48 7.92 -13.04 -42.76
CA ASP A 48 8.02 -12.22 -43.98
C ASP A 48 6.94 -11.13 -44.05
N GLY A 49 5.72 -11.42 -43.58
CA GLY A 49 4.62 -10.45 -43.53
C GLY A 49 4.79 -9.41 -42.42
N ALA A 50 5.30 -9.82 -41.26
CA ALA A 50 5.66 -8.89 -40.18
C ALA A 50 6.82 -7.96 -40.59
N LEU A 51 7.83 -8.49 -41.30
CA LEU A 51 8.89 -7.71 -41.91
C LEU A 51 8.33 -6.75 -42.97
N GLY A 52 7.44 -7.21 -43.86
CA GLY A 52 6.81 -6.42 -44.91
C GLY A 52 6.09 -5.18 -44.36
N ASP A 53 5.18 -5.36 -43.41
CA ASP A 53 4.44 -4.25 -42.76
C ASP A 53 5.39 -3.26 -42.05
N MET A 54 6.40 -3.76 -41.33
CA MET A 54 7.38 -2.88 -40.66
C MET A 54 8.36 -2.18 -41.62
N GLN A 55 8.56 -2.70 -42.84
CA GLN A 55 9.37 -2.07 -43.89
C GLN A 55 8.57 -1.15 -44.83
N ALA A 56 7.27 -1.39 -45.03
CA ALA A 56 6.38 -0.61 -45.89
C ALA A 56 6.30 0.88 -45.49
N LYS A 57 6.17 1.81 -46.44
CA LYS A 57 6.12 3.26 -46.13
C LYS A 57 4.97 3.58 -45.16
N PRO A 58 5.20 4.41 -44.12
CA PRO A 58 4.16 4.71 -43.13
C PRO A 58 2.98 5.46 -43.76
N LYS A 59 1.76 5.15 -43.31
CA LYS A 59 0.57 5.96 -43.62
C LYS A 59 0.74 7.37 -43.03
N PRO A 60 0.28 8.45 -43.70
CA PRO A 60 0.46 9.82 -43.21
C PRO A 60 -0.01 10.01 -41.76
N GLY A 61 0.81 10.67 -40.94
CA GLY A 61 0.56 10.89 -39.52
C GLY A 61 1.00 9.76 -38.57
N PHE A 62 1.31 8.56 -39.07
CA PHE A 62 1.75 7.44 -38.24
C PHE A 62 3.28 7.30 -38.19
N LYS A 63 3.82 7.02 -37.00
CA LYS A 63 5.25 6.68 -36.83
C LYS A 63 5.48 5.20 -37.20
N LYS A 64 6.57 4.94 -37.93
CA LYS A 64 6.96 3.60 -38.40
C LYS A 64 7.48 2.74 -37.24
N ARG A 65 7.08 1.47 -37.15
CA ARG A 65 7.49 0.53 -36.07
C ARG A 65 8.69 -0.32 -36.47
N SER A 66 9.53 -0.68 -35.51
CA SER A 66 10.63 -1.65 -35.69
C SER A 66 10.93 -2.37 -34.37
N VAL A 67 11.34 -3.63 -34.43
CA VAL A 67 11.75 -4.48 -33.28
C VAL A 67 13.13 -5.09 -33.54
N HIS A 68 13.78 -5.66 -32.52
CA HIS A 68 15.08 -6.33 -32.72
C HIS A 68 14.90 -7.71 -33.33
N ILE A 69 14.02 -8.53 -32.73
CA ILE A 69 13.72 -9.90 -33.15
C ILE A 69 12.22 -10.04 -33.47
N ILE A 70 11.92 -10.76 -34.54
CA ILE A 70 10.58 -11.32 -34.82
C ILE A 70 10.73 -12.85 -34.78
N LEU A 71 10.00 -13.54 -33.88
CA LEU A 71 10.08 -15.00 -33.69
C LEU A 71 8.78 -15.68 -34.11
N ASP A 72 8.87 -16.77 -34.89
CA ASP A 72 7.71 -17.47 -35.41
C ASP A 72 7.00 -18.40 -34.41
N ALA A 73 5.85 -18.94 -34.83
CA ALA A 73 4.91 -19.64 -33.96
C ALA A 73 5.33 -21.07 -33.61
N ASP A 74 6.29 -21.67 -34.31
CA ASP A 74 6.85 -22.98 -33.96
C ASP A 74 8.28 -22.91 -33.39
N GLY A 75 8.86 -21.71 -33.30
CA GLY A 75 10.15 -21.44 -32.67
C GLY A 75 11.36 -21.69 -33.57
N LYS A 76 11.15 -22.06 -34.85
CA LYS A 76 12.23 -22.50 -35.75
C LYS A 76 12.74 -21.43 -36.69
N LYS A 77 12.02 -20.31 -36.84
CA LYS A 77 12.49 -19.16 -37.61
C LYS A 77 12.36 -17.87 -36.81
N PHE A 78 13.42 -17.09 -36.86
CA PHE A 78 13.39 -15.70 -36.46
C PHE A 78 13.97 -14.84 -37.57
N ALA A 79 13.54 -13.58 -37.61
CA ALA A 79 14.28 -12.53 -38.30
C ALA A 79 14.86 -11.57 -37.27
N GLN A 80 16.14 -11.22 -37.42
CA GLN A 80 16.69 -10.05 -36.75
C GLN A 80 16.52 -8.86 -37.68
N MET A 81 15.77 -7.85 -37.22
CA MET A 81 15.45 -6.63 -37.97
C MET A 81 16.27 -5.43 -37.48
N VAL A 82 16.76 -5.45 -36.24
CA VAL A 82 17.65 -4.40 -35.70
C VAL A 82 18.80 -5.05 -34.90
N PRO A 83 20.07 -4.73 -35.21
CA PRO A 83 21.23 -5.12 -34.40
C PRO A 83 21.12 -4.65 -32.96
N PHE A 84 21.53 -5.48 -31.99
CA PHE A 84 21.34 -5.22 -30.56
C PHE A 84 22.11 -3.99 -30.01
N ASN A 85 22.95 -3.35 -30.81
CA ASN A 85 23.64 -2.09 -30.48
C ASN A 85 22.95 -0.83 -31.06
N LYS A 86 21.72 -0.94 -31.56
CA LYS A 86 20.94 0.18 -32.13
C LYS A 86 19.53 0.20 -31.55
N ILE A 87 18.90 1.38 -31.53
CA ILE A 87 17.56 1.56 -30.97
C ILE A 87 16.48 1.27 -32.03
N ALA A 88 15.60 0.32 -31.72
CA ALA A 88 14.37 0.03 -32.45
C ALA A 88 13.16 0.83 -31.91
N ASN A 89 12.18 1.16 -32.76
CA ASN A 89 11.01 1.95 -32.39
C ASN A 89 9.77 1.06 -32.17
N HIS A 90 9.66 0.46 -30.97
CA HIS A 90 8.60 -0.52 -30.64
C HIS A 90 7.63 -0.07 -29.55
N THR A 91 7.99 0.93 -28.74
CA THR A 91 7.16 1.57 -27.70
C THR A 91 6.98 3.06 -27.95
N ILE A 92 6.13 3.71 -27.14
CA ILE A 92 5.93 5.16 -27.16
C ILE A 92 7.03 5.93 -26.38
N ARG A 93 7.65 5.33 -25.37
CA ARG A 93 8.50 6.04 -24.38
C ARG A 93 9.82 5.40 -23.96
N GLU A 94 10.04 4.10 -24.22
CA GLU A 94 11.09 3.32 -23.55
C GLU A 94 12.10 2.70 -24.55
N ASN A 95 12.08 3.16 -25.80
CA ASN A 95 12.87 2.59 -26.91
C ASN A 95 14.39 2.66 -26.67
N ASN A 96 14.88 3.66 -25.94
CA ASN A 96 16.30 3.84 -25.62
C ASN A 96 16.78 3.02 -24.41
N THR A 97 15.88 2.33 -23.71
CA THR A 97 16.13 1.49 -22.53
C THR A 97 15.54 0.08 -22.69
N SER A 98 15.25 -0.36 -23.92
CA SER A 98 14.60 -1.66 -24.11
C SER A 98 14.80 -2.38 -25.44
N LEU A 99 14.80 -3.71 -25.36
CA LEU A 99 14.88 -4.62 -26.49
C LEU A 99 13.50 -5.19 -26.84
N GLY A 100 12.88 -4.67 -27.88
CA GLY A 100 11.60 -5.19 -28.40
C GLY A 100 11.75 -6.52 -29.12
N ILE A 101 10.96 -7.51 -28.74
CA ILE A 101 10.79 -8.80 -29.43
C ILE A 101 9.31 -8.97 -29.81
N GLU A 102 9.04 -9.32 -31.08
CA GLU A 102 7.71 -9.60 -31.61
C GLU A 102 7.50 -11.12 -31.74
N LEU A 103 6.44 -11.64 -31.11
CA LEU A 103 6.04 -13.04 -31.23
C LEU A 103 4.92 -13.18 -32.25
N LEU A 104 5.10 -14.05 -33.25
CA LEU A 104 4.01 -14.44 -34.13
C LEU A 104 2.98 -15.25 -33.34
N TYR A 105 1.92 -14.57 -32.94
CA TYR A 105 0.88 -15.07 -32.04
C TYR A 105 -0.49 -14.56 -32.51
N ARG A 106 -1.52 -15.40 -32.40
CA ARG A 106 -2.81 -15.21 -33.07
C ARG A 106 -3.70 -14.14 -32.44
N GLY A 107 -3.45 -13.73 -31.19
CA GLY A 107 -4.29 -12.77 -30.49
C GLY A 107 -5.63 -13.35 -30.01
N ALA A 108 -6.49 -12.48 -29.47
CA ALA A 108 -7.64 -12.87 -28.65
C ALA A 108 -8.96 -13.14 -29.41
N SER A 109 -8.95 -13.24 -30.74
CA SER A 109 -10.15 -13.45 -31.56
C SER A 109 -9.85 -14.17 -32.87
N ALA A 110 -10.87 -14.84 -33.41
CA ALA A 110 -10.86 -15.40 -34.77
C ALA A 110 -11.34 -14.40 -35.84
N GLU A 111 -11.83 -13.22 -35.45
CA GLU A 111 -12.43 -12.26 -36.40
C GLU A 111 -11.37 -11.36 -37.09
N PRO A 112 -11.49 -11.13 -38.40
CA PRO A 112 -10.52 -10.34 -39.17
C PRO A 112 -10.62 -8.85 -38.82
N LYS A 113 -9.58 -8.30 -38.17
CA LYS A 113 -9.52 -6.88 -37.78
C LYS A 113 -9.08 -5.92 -38.90
N THR A 114 -8.71 -6.43 -40.09
CA THR A 114 -8.42 -5.65 -41.31
C THR A 114 -8.77 -6.47 -42.56
N PRO A 115 -9.16 -5.84 -43.69
CA PRO A 115 -9.28 -6.51 -44.99
C PRO A 115 -7.92 -6.94 -45.58
N ASP A 116 -6.85 -6.23 -45.21
CA ASP A 116 -5.49 -6.46 -45.70
C ASP A 116 -4.91 -7.76 -45.12
N GLY A 117 -4.68 -8.76 -45.98
CA GLY A 117 -4.52 -10.18 -45.62
C GLY A 117 -3.21 -10.62 -44.97
N GLU A 118 -2.41 -9.70 -44.42
CA GLU A 118 -1.10 -10.00 -43.80
C GLU A 118 -1.20 -10.32 -42.29
N LYS A 119 -2.27 -9.85 -41.64
CA LYS A 119 -2.61 -10.21 -40.27
C LYS A 119 -3.29 -11.58 -40.22
N ALA A 120 -3.16 -12.26 -39.10
CA ALA A 120 -3.59 -13.64 -38.91
C ALA A 120 -5.13 -13.76 -38.86
N VAL A 121 -5.75 -13.81 -40.04
CA VAL A 121 -7.08 -14.38 -40.20
C VAL A 121 -6.96 -15.88 -39.94
N VAL A 122 -7.47 -16.31 -38.79
CA VAL A 122 -7.58 -17.71 -38.38
C VAL A 122 -9.05 -18.10 -38.56
N THR A 123 -9.33 -19.17 -39.30
CA THR A 123 -10.73 -19.61 -39.41
C THR A 123 -11.27 -20.00 -38.04
N LYS A 124 -12.59 -19.84 -37.83
CA LYS A 124 -13.23 -20.23 -36.56
C LYS A 124 -12.87 -21.68 -36.16
N ALA A 125 -12.79 -22.59 -37.12
CA ALA A 125 -12.38 -23.98 -36.91
C ALA A 125 -10.91 -24.13 -36.46
N GLU A 126 -9.95 -23.49 -37.14
CA GLU A 126 -8.53 -23.50 -36.71
C GLU A 126 -8.33 -22.88 -35.31
N PHE A 127 -9.17 -21.89 -34.96
CA PHE A 127 -9.14 -21.23 -33.66
C PHE A 127 -9.76 -22.10 -32.56
N GLU A 128 -10.89 -22.75 -32.83
CA GLU A 128 -11.56 -23.65 -31.88
C GLU A 128 -10.81 -24.97 -31.68
N ALA A 129 -10.02 -25.41 -32.66
CA ALA A 129 -9.09 -26.54 -32.54
C ALA A 129 -7.77 -26.21 -31.78
N SER A 130 -7.51 -24.93 -31.46
CA SER A 130 -6.30 -24.52 -30.73
C SER A 130 -6.56 -24.48 -29.22
N PRO A 131 -5.68 -25.06 -28.36
CA PRO A 131 -5.77 -24.89 -26.91
C PRO A 131 -5.77 -23.40 -26.53
N HIS A 132 -6.75 -22.97 -25.75
CA HIS A 132 -6.96 -21.56 -25.43
C HIS A 132 -7.54 -21.36 -24.02
N ILE A 133 -7.16 -20.25 -23.38
CA ILE A 133 -7.76 -19.78 -22.13
C ILE A 133 -8.83 -18.71 -22.40
N TYR A 134 -9.89 -18.68 -21.60
CA TYR A 134 -10.88 -17.60 -21.60
C TYR A 134 -10.53 -16.58 -20.50
N ALA A 135 -10.07 -15.39 -20.87
CA ALA A 135 -9.48 -14.43 -19.94
C ALA A 135 -9.56 -12.97 -20.43
N SER A 136 -9.39 -12.00 -19.54
CA SER A 136 -9.24 -10.58 -19.85
C SER A 136 -7.77 -10.16 -19.91
N SER A 137 -7.46 -9.02 -20.54
CA SER A 137 -6.09 -8.45 -20.53
C SER A 137 -5.90 -7.47 -19.37
N ALA A 138 -4.67 -7.00 -19.14
CA ALA A 138 -4.38 -6.05 -18.06
C ALA A 138 -5.10 -4.69 -18.24
N ASN A 139 -5.33 -4.27 -19.49
CA ASN A 139 -5.91 -2.97 -19.84
C ASN A 139 -7.33 -3.06 -20.44
N ASP A 140 -7.92 -4.26 -20.53
CA ASP A 140 -9.28 -4.47 -21.02
C ASP A 140 -9.97 -5.55 -20.18
N SER A 141 -11.10 -5.20 -19.56
CA SER A 141 -11.90 -6.08 -18.69
C SER A 141 -12.77 -7.08 -19.45
N ARG A 142 -12.89 -6.97 -20.78
CA ARG A 142 -13.61 -7.92 -21.62
C ARG A 142 -12.88 -9.27 -21.62
N TYR A 143 -13.61 -10.34 -21.32
CA TYR A 143 -13.10 -11.70 -21.40
C TYR A 143 -13.19 -12.22 -22.85
N GLU A 144 -12.04 -12.49 -23.44
CA GLU A 144 -11.85 -13.00 -24.80
C GLU A 144 -11.16 -14.39 -24.76
N ARG A 145 -11.08 -15.10 -25.90
CA ARG A 145 -10.39 -16.40 -25.99
C ARG A 145 -8.93 -16.15 -26.42
N TRP A 146 -7.96 -16.55 -25.63
CA TRP A 146 -6.52 -16.39 -25.91
C TRP A 146 -5.90 -17.77 -26.15
N PRO A 147 -5.45 -18.10 -27.38
CA PRO A 147 -4.67 -19.29 -27.63
C PRO A 147 -3.45 -19.37 -26.69
N LEU A 148 -3.03 -20.58 -26.32
CA LEU A 148 -1.77 -20.73 -25.61
C LEU A 148 -0.59 -20.49 -26.56
N PHE A 149 0.47 -19.86 -26.05
CA PHE A 149 1.75 -19.77 -26.76
C PHE A 149 2.37 -21.16 -26.87
N PRO A 150 2.77 -21.63 -28.07
CA PRO A 150 3.35 -22.97 -28.23
C PRO A 150 4.65 -23.13 -27.42
N LYS A 151 4.81 -24.28 -26.76
CA LYS A 151 5.99 -24.59 -25.91
C LYS A 151 7.31 -24.28 -26.63
N ALA A 152 7.45 -24.72 -27.88
CA ALA A 152 8.65 -24.49 -28.69
C ALA A 152 8.93 -23.01 -29.00
N GLN A 153 7.89 -22.17 -29.17
CA GLN A 153 8.07 -20.72 -29.34
C GLN A 153 8.59 -20.08 -28.04
N LEU A 154 8.10 -20.52 -26.87
CA LEU A 154 8.56 -20.00 -25.57
C LEU A 154 9.95 -20.54 -25.18
N ASP A 155 10.26 -21.80 -25.49
CA ASP A 155 11.60 -22.37 -25.34
C ASP A 155 12.61 -21.63 -26.24
N ALA A 156 12.28 -21.40 -27.51
CA ALA A 156 13.11 -20.63 -28.44
C ALA A 156 13.29 -19.18 -27.97
N LEU A 157 12.22 -18.51 -27.52
CA LEU A 157 12.28 -17.17 -26.93
C LEU A 157 13.21 -17.14 -25.71
N PHE A 158 13.15 -18.18 -24.86
CA PHE A 158 13.99 -18.28 -23.67
C PHE A 158 15.47 -18.38 -24.02
N GLU A 159 15.83 -19.25 -24.96
CA GLU A 159 17.23 -19.39 -25.42
C GLU A 159 17.72 -18.18 -26.24
N ILE A 160 16.83 -17.48 -26.97
CA ILE A 160 17.12 -16.18 -27.57
C ILE A 160 17.47 -15.17 -26.47
N CYS A 161 16.60 -15.00 -25.47
CA CYS A 161 16.81 -14.03 -24.39
C CYS A 161 18.06 -14.35 -23.56
N LYS A 162 18.40 -15.62 -23.36
CA LYS A 162 19.66 -16.05 -22.70
C LYS A 162 20.91 -15.80 -23.55
N ALA A 163 20.79 -15.80 -24.88
CA ALA A 163 21.88 -15.45 -25.77
C ALA A 163 22.14 -13.93 -25.85
N ILE A 164 21.24 -13.10 -25.31
CA ILE A 164 21.45 -11.65 -25.15
C ILE A 164 22.32 -11.40 -23.90
N ASP A 165 23.60 -11.79 -23.99
CA ASP A 165 24.64 -11.36 -23.06
C ASP A 165 25.42 -10.20 -23.68
N PHE A 166 25.52 -9.10 -22.93
CA PHE A 166 26.01 -7.80 -23.38
C PHE A 166 26.65 -7.02 -22.22
N ASP A 167 27.31 -7.75 -21.31
CA ASP A 167 27.92 -7.26 -20.07
C ASP A 167 26.94 -6.70 -19.02
N ARG A 168 25.89 -7.48 -18.73
CA ARG A 168 25.03 -7.41 -17.52
C ARG A 168 24.28 -6.09 -17.23
N GLU A 169 23.22 -5.79 -17.97
CA GLU A 169 22.17 -4.89 -17.46
C GLU A 169 20.73 -5.16 -17.96
N ILE A 170 20.38 -6.43 -18.20
CA ILE A 170 18.97 -6.83 -18.36
C ILE A 170 18.31 -6.93 -16.98
N ILE A 171 17.56 -5.88 -16.62
CA ILE A 171 16.95 -5.74 -15.29
C ILE A 171 15.51 -6.26 -15.20
N ASP A 172 14.80 -6.42 -16.32
CA ASP A 172 13.45 -7.01 -16.38
C ASP A 172 13.08 -7.52 -17.78
N VAL A 173 12.04 -8.35 -17.84
CA VAL A 173 11.25 -8.62 -19.07
C VAL A 173 9.83 -8.10 -18.83
N VAL A 174 9.27 -7.32 -19.74
CA VAL A 174 7.89 -6.80 -19.67
C VAL A 174 7.05 -7.26 -20.84
N GLY A 175 5.76 -7.47 -20.58
CA GLY A 175 4.77 -7.41 -21.65
C GLY A 175 4.45 -5.95 -22.00
N CYS A 176 4.14 -5.68 -23.27
CA CYS A 176 3.87 -4.32 -23.76
C CYS A 176 2.65 -3.66 -23.09
N GLU A 177 1.66 -4.44 -22.63
CA GLU A 177 0.52 -3.95 -21.84
C GLU A 177 0.91 -3.44 -20.43
N GLN A 178 2.11 -3.76 -19.95
CA GLN A 178 2.60 -3.34 -18.63
C GLN A 178 3.27 -1.95 -18.64
N ILE A 179 3.57 -1.41 -19.82
CA ILE A 179 4.30 -0.14 -20.01
C ILE A 179 3.56 0.89 -20.90
N GLN A 180 2.58 0.44 -21.68
CA GLN A 180 1.70 1.30 -22.48
C GLN A 180 0.30 0.69 -22.64
N ASN A 181 -0.66 1.49 -23.09
CA ASN A 181 -2.04 1.03 -23.32
C ASN A 181 -2.12 0.08 -24.53
N ALA A 182 -1.83 -1.20 -24.28
CA ALA A 182 -1.95 -2.32 -25.19
C ALA A 182 -2.63 -3.49 -24.47
N SER A 183 -3.02 -4.55 -25.21
CA SER A 183 -3.60 -5.77 -24.64
C SER A 183 -2.71 -7.01 -24.78
N HIS A 184 -1.49 -6.85 -25.32
CA HIS A 184 -0.60 -7.94 -25.71
C HIS A 184 0.75 -7.88 -24.95
N PRO A 185 1.42 -9.02 -24.70
CA PRO A 185 1.09 -10.38 -25.16
C PRO A 185 -0.12 -11.03 -24.47
N GLY A 186 -0.60 -10.46 -23.36
CA GLY A 186 -1.87 -10.80 -22.73
C GLY A 186 -1.79 -11.99 -21.77
N PRO A 187 -2.93 -12.41 -21.20
CA PRO A 187 -3.01 -13.36 -20.08
C PRO A 187 -2.51 -14.77 -20.40
N ALA A 188 -2.29 -15.11 -21.67
CA ALA A 188 -1.76 -16.40 -22.10
C ALA A 188 -0.21 -16.45 -22.10
N PHE A 189 0.47 -15.31 -22.00
CA PHE A 189 1.93 -15.26 -21.92
C PHE A 189 2.39 -15.36 -20.45
N PRO A 190 3.22 -16.35 -20.07
CA PRO A 190 3.56 -16.62 -18.67
C PRO A 190 4.66 -15.67 -18.15
N ILE A 191 4.43 -14.35 -18.21
CA ILE A 191 5.44 -13.30 -17.97
C ILE A 191 6.19 -13.43 -16.63
N VAL A 192 5.50 -13.86 -15.56
CA VAL A 192 6.11 -14.03 -14.23
C VAL A 192 7.04 -15.25 -14.21
N GLN A 193 6.62 -16.37 -14.81
CA GLN A 193 7.44 -17.58 -14.94
C GLN A 193 8.65 -17.34 -15.84
N PHE A 194 8.45 -16.62 -16.96
CA PHE A 194 9.50 -16.27 -17.91
C PHE A 194 10.55 -15.34 -17.29
N ARG A 195 10.12 -14.29 -16.57
CA ARG A 195 11.02 -13.46 -15.73
C ARG A 195 11.84 -14.31 -14.78
N GLU A 196 11.17 -15.16 -13.98
CA GLU A 196 11.82 -15.85 -12.87
C GLU A 196 12.83 -16.91 -13.33
N GLN A 197 12.60 -17.53 -14.50
CA GLN A 197 13.54 -18.47 -15.10
C GLN A 197 14.70 -17.76 -15.83
N LEU A 198 14.49 -16.58 -16.41
CA LEU A 198 15.53 -15.86 -17.16
C LEU A 198 16.45 -15.05 -16.24
N LEU A 199 15.87 -14.36 -15.26
CA LEU A 199 16.54 -13.35 -14.43
C LEU A 199 16.70 -13.80 -12.96
N GLY A 200 16.21 -15.01 -12.63
CA GLY A 200 16.08 -15.46 -11.25
C GLY A 200 14.96 -14.72 -10.52
N VAL A 201 15.00 -14.78 -9.18
CA VAL A 201 13.97 -14.15 -8.34
C VAL A 201 14.18 -12.64 -8.27
N THR A 202 13.45 -11.89 -9.09
CA THR A 202 13.58 -10.42 -9.19
C THR A 202 12.49 -9.65 -8.43
N ASP A 203 12.68 -8.34 -8.36
CA ASP A 203 11.76 -7.34 -7.84
C ASP A 203 10.34 -7.34 -8.49
N ARG A 204 10.11 -8.10 -9.57
CA ARG A 204 8.79 -8.23 -10.23
C ARG A 204 8.18 -9.64 -10.17
N SER A 205 8.83 -10.60 -9.50
CA SER A 205 8.18 -11.86 -9.10
C SER A 205 7.24 -11.60 -7.92
N VAL A 206 5.96 -11.93 -8.07
CA VAL A 206 4.93 -11.76 -7.02
C VAL A 206 4.93 -12.95 -6.07
N VAL A 207 4.54 -12.75 -4.80
CA VAL A 207 4.63 -13.77 -3.76
C VAL A 207 3.67 -14.95 -3.95
N LEU A 208 4.26 -16.03 -4.49
CA LEU A 208 4.14 -17.41 -4.00
C LEU A 208 2.77 -17.82 -3.47
N GLN A 209 1.90 -18.20 -4.40
CA GLN A 209 0.91 -19.23 -4.09
C GLN A 209 1.48 -20.61 -4.41
N LYS A 210 0.82 -21.65 -3.90
CA LYS A 210 1.01 -23.05 -4.30
C LYS A 210 -0.33 -23.75 -4.37
N LEU A 211 -0.37 -24.89 -5.06
CA LEU A 211 -1.53 -25.76 -5.04
C LEU A 211 -1.63 -26.49 -3.68
N GLY A 212 -2.84 -26.56 -3.13
CA GLY A 212 -3.16 -27.36 -1.93
C GLY A 212 -3.60 -28.79 -2.24
N GLU A 213 -4.01 -29.04 -3.48
CA GLU A 213 -4.47 -30.33 -4.01
C GLU A 213 -3.91 -30.54 -5.43
N ALA A 214 -3.92 -31.77 -5.95
CA ALA A 214 -3.54 -32.01 -7.35
C ALA A 214 -4.67 -31.56 -8.28
N VAL A 215 -4.37 -30.88 -9.39
CA VAL A 215 -5.37 -30.23 -10.25
C VAL A 215 -5.20 -30.49 -11.73
N GLN A 216 -6.32 -30.50 -12.44
CA GLN A 216 -6.37 -30.44 -13.88
C GLN A 216 -6.50 -28.98 -14.35
N LEU A 217 -5.62 -28.52 -15.24
CA LEU A 217 -5.70 -27.18 -15.84
C LEU A 217 -6.78 -27.12 -16.94
N LEU A 218 -7.67 -26.13 -16.84
CA LEU A 218 -8.77 -25.90 -17.79
C LEU A 218 -8.60 -24.60 -18.60
N GLY A 219 -9.10 -24.59 -19.84
CA GLY A 219 -9.17 -23.42 -20.71
C GLY A 219 -10.25 -22.44 -20.27
N ARG A 220 -11.30 -22.93 -19.61
CA ARG A 220 -12.38 -22.07 -19.11
C ARG A 220 -12.84 -22.47 -17.71
N PRO A 221 -13.19 -21.50 -16.84
CA PRO A 221 -13.83 -21.76 -15.57
C PRO A 221 -15.06 -22.67 -15.71
N ALA A 222 -15.12 -23.72 -14.88
CA ALA A 222 -16.24 -24.65 -14.80
C ALA A 222 -16.65 -25.37 -16.10
N GLU A 223 -15.74 -25.51 -17.07
CA GLU A 223 -15.97 -26.28 -18.31
C GLU A 223 -15.00 -27.49 -18.37
N PRO A 224 -15.34 -28.66 -17.79
CA PRO A 224 -14.41 -29.80 -17.68
C PRO A 224 -13.94 -30.40 -19.01
N ALA A 225 -14.63 -30.10 -20.12
CA ALA A 225 -14.19 -30.50 -21.47
C ALA A 225 -13.00 -29.67 -21.98
N SER A 226 -12.68 -28.53 -21.34
CA SER A 226 -11.64 -27.59 -21.79
C SER A 226 -10.22 -27.94 -21.28
N ILE A 227 -9.88 -29.21 -21.10
CA ILE A 227 -8.58 -29.63 -20.57
C ILE A 227 -7.43 -29.13 -21.47
N LEU A 228 -6.46 -28.41 -20.89
CA LEU A 228 -5.34 -27.80 -21.64
C LEU A 228 -4.10 -28.68 -21.75
N SER A 229 -3.95 -29.65 -20.86
CA SER A 229 -2.81 -30.57 -20.79
C SER A 229 -3.27 -31.90 -20.19
N PRO A 230 -2.82 -33.06 -20.69
CA PRO A 230 -3.09 -34.34 -20.03
C PRO A 230 -2.37 -34.48 -18.67
N ALA A 231 -1.39 -33.60 -18.39
CA ALA A 231 -0.68 -33.56 -17.12
C ALA A 231 -1.59 -33.05 -15.99
N VAL A 232 -1.70 -33.84 -14.92
CA VAL A 232 -2.27 -33.40 -13.63
C VAL A 232 -1.15 -32.69 -12.85
N VAL A 233 -1.35 -31.42 -12.52
CA VAL A 233 -0.36 -30.64 -11.78
C VAL A 233 -0.39 -31.06 -10.29
N PRO A 234 0.74 -31.48 -9.69
CA PRO A 234 0.77 -31.95 -8.31
C PRO A 234 0.38 -30.91 -7.25
N ALA A 235 -0.06 -31.40 -6.09
CA ALA A 235 -0.15 -30.58 -4.89
C ALA A 235 1.25 -30.05 -4.49
N GLY A 236 1.30 -28.86 -3.89
CA GLY A 236 2.55 -28.20 -3.50
C GLY A 236 3.27 -27.44 -4.62
N THR A 237 2.93 -27.66 -5.89
CA THR A 237 3.51 -26.92 -7.03
C THR A 237 3.31 -25.41 -6.85
N PRO A 238 4.38 -24.58 -6.93
CA PRO A 238 4.27 -23.13 -6.85
C PRO A 238 3.54 -22.54 -8.07
N VAL A 239 2.73 -21.50 -7.85
CA VAL A 239 1.91 -20.84 -8.86
C VAL A 239 1.79 -19.34 -8.61
N THR A 240 1.40 -18.58 -9.63
CA THR A 240 0.87 -17.21 -9.48
C THR A 240 -0.50 -17.11 -10.15
N VAL A 241 -1.45 -16.45 -9.48
CA VAL A 241 -2.67 -15.97 -10.14
C VAL A 241 -2.30 -14.94 -11.21
N VAL A 242 -2.97 -15.04 -12.37
CA VAL A 242 -2.85 -14.16 -13.53
C VAL A 242 -4.19 -13.48 -13.87
N ASN A 243 -5.32 -14.14 -13.56
CA ASN A 243 -6.67 -13.58 -13.72
C ASN A 243 -7.67 -14.28 -12.77
N GLU A 244 -8.86 -13.74 -12.54
CA GLU A 244 -9.86 -14.29 -11.62
C GLU A 244 -11.30 -14.18 -12.12
N TRP A 245 -12.06 -15.28 -12.05
CA TRP A 245 -13.46 -15.35 -12.50
C TRP A 245 -14.31 -16.08 -11.47
N LYS A 246 -15.16 -15.34 -10.75
CA LYS A 246 -16.02 -15.88 -9.68
C LYS A 246 -15.20 -16.69 -8.67
N ASN A 247 -15.40 -18.02 -8.62
CA ASN A 247 -14.73 -18.95 -7.72
C ASN A 247 -13.55 -19.69 -8.39
N TRP A 248 -12.99 -19.13 -9.47
CA TRP A 248 -11.84 -19.68 -10.20
C TRP A 248 -10.68 -18.66 -10.28
N TYR A 249 -9.46 -19.18 -10.33
CA TYR A 249 -8.24 -18.44 -10.66
C TYR A 249 -7.64 -19.00 -11.95
N LEU A 250 -7.22 -18.11 -12.85
CA LEU A 250 -6.26 -18.43 -13.91
C LEU A 250 -4.90 -18.37 -13.25
N ILE A 251 -4.15 -19.47 -13.28
CA ILE A 251 -2.81 -19.56 -12.74
C ILE A 251 -1.78 -19.76 -13.85
N SER A 252 -0.61 -19.14 -13.69
CA SER A 252 0.64 -19.62 -14.29
C SER A 252 1.31 -20.52 -13.26
N ILE A 253 1.81 -21.67 -13.70
CA ILE A 253 2.73 -22.48 -12.91
C ILE A 253 4.04 -21.69 -12.70
N ILE A 254 4.76 -21.96 -11.62
CA ILE A 254 6.11 -21.45 -11.35
C ILE A 254 7.00 -22.66 -11.06
N GLY A 255 7.36 -23.37 -12.13
CA GLY A 255 8.07 -24.65 -12.09
C GLY A 255 8.04 -25.36 -13.45
N GLU A 256 8.23 -26.68 -13.45
CA GLU A 256 8.09 -27.56 -14.62
C GLU A 256 7.25 -28.79 -14.25
N VAL A 257 6.37 -29.23 -15.15
CA VAL A 257 5.50 -30.40 -14.99
C VAL A 257 5.49 -31.15 -16.32
N ASP A 258 5.81 -32.44 -16.31
CA ASP A 258 5.90 -33.30 -17.50
C ASP A 258 6.73 -32.67 -18.65
N GLY A 259 7.88 -32.06 -18.29
CA GLY A 259 8.77 -31.36 -19.22
C GLY A 259 8.22 -30.02 -19.74
N ASN A 260 7.03 -29.59 -19.32
CA ASN A 260 6.43 -28.32 -19.70
C ASN A 260 6.54 -27.28 -18.56
N ARG A 261 7.23 -26.18 -18.88
CA ARG A 261 7.56 -25.07 -17.98
C ARG A 261 6.84 -23.78 -18.34
N TRP A 262 5.76 -23.85 -19.12
CA TRP A 262 4.98 -22.70 -19.61
C TRP A 262 3.46 -22.88 -19.41
N LEU A 263 3.07 -23.65 -18.40
CA LEU A 263 1.68 -24.03 -18.17
C LEU A 263 0.87 -22.87 -17.54
N VAL A 264 -0.20 -22.49 -18.23
CA VAL A 264 -1.20 -21.52 -17.79
C VAL A 264 -2.59 -22.15 -17.90
N GLY A 265 -3.45 -21.97 -16.90
CA GLY A 265 -4.81 -22.54 -16.93
C GLY A 265 -5.67 -22.22 -15.71
N TRP A 266 -6.97 -22.50 -15.81
CA TRP A 266 -7.97 -22.24 -14.78
C TRP A 266 -8.07 -23.38 -13.77
N VAL A 267 -8.11 -23.01 -12.48
CA VAL A 267 -8.35 -23.88 -11.32
C VAL A 267 -9.37 -23.25 -10.38
N LYS A 268 -10.00 -24.04 -9.50
CA LYS A 268 -10.85 -23.49 -8.43
C LYS A 268 -10.02 -22.64 -7.47
N LYS A 269 -10.57 -21.53 -6.95
CA LYS A 269 -9.91 -20.75 -5.88
C LYS A 269 -9.61 -21.61 -4.64
N SER A 270 -10.44 -22.63 -4.37
CA SER A 270 -10.24 -23.60 -3.29
C SER A 270 -8.96 -24.43 -3.41
N ALA A 271 -8.41 -24.59 -4.62
CA ALA A 271 -7.19 -25.37 -4.86
C ALA A 271 -5.91 -24.58 -4.62
N VAL A 272 -6.00 -23.24 -4.53
CA VAL A 272 -4.83 -22.35 -4.38
C VAL A 272 -4.69 -21.93 -2.92
N ARG A 273 -3.45 -21.91 -2.42
CA ARG A 273 -3.08 -21.46 -1.07
C ARG A 273 -1.87 -20.53 -1.17
N VAL A 274 -1.76 -19.54 -0.29
CA VAL A 274 -0.49 -18.81 -0.14
C VAL A 274 0.53 -19.73 0.54
N ASP A 275 1.75 -19.76 0.01
CA ASP A 275 2.84 -20.45 0.68
C ASP A 275 3.46 -19.55 1.74
N THR A 276 3.17 -19.77 3.02
CA THR A 276 3.65 -18.89 4.10
C THR A 276 5.14 -19.07 4.43
N SER A 277 5.90 -19.88 3.66
CA SER A 277 7.35 -20.08 3.87
C SER A 277 8.17 -18.77 3.78
N PHE A 278 7.65 -17.74 3.12
CA PHE A 278 8.35 -16.46 2.97
C PHE A 278 8.62 -15.76 4.30
N THR A 279 9.76 -15.07 4.35
CA THR A 279 10.07 -14.08 5.39
C THR A 279 9.93 -12.68 4.78
N PRO A 280 8.99 -11.84 5.24
CA PRO A 280 8.88 -10.46 4.75
C PRO A 280 10.09 -9.61 5.12
N LYS A 281 10.38 -8.61 4.30
CA LYS A 281 11.41 -7.60 4.49
C LYS A 281 10.92 -6.28 3.92
N VAL A 282 11.05 -5.20 4.67
CA VAL A 282 10.72 -3.84 4.20
C VAL A 282 12.00 -3.17 3.72
N ARG A 283 11.98 -2.65 2.50
CA ARG A 283 13.13 -2.03 1.84
C ARG A 283 13.43 -0.61 2.36
N ASN A 284 14.52 -0.04 1.88
CA ASN A 284 14.89 1.36 2.14
C ASN A 284 13.91 2.35 1.48
N ASP A 285 13.33 1.99 0.33
CA ASP A 285 12.25 2.73 -0.35
C ASP A 285 10.85 2.48 0.25
N HIS A 286 10.78 1.80 1.39
CA HIS A 286 9.55 1.50 2.13
C HIS A 286 8.53 0.62 1.38
N ILE A 287 8.99 -0.14 0.37
CA ILE A 287 8.22 -1.21 -0.28
C ILE A 287 8.39 -2.54 0.48
N LEU A 288 7.33 -3.35 0.49
CA LEU A 288 7.31 -4.69 1.08
C LEU A 288 7.82 -5.72 0.07
N THR A 289 8.75 -6.55 0.52
CA THR A 289 9.36 -7.65 -0.21
C THR A 289 9.45 -8.90 0.66
N THR A 290 9.90 -10.00 0.09
CA THR A 290 10.46 -11.15 0.82
C THR A 290 11.98 -11.00 0.94
N THR A 291 12.62 -11.73 1.86
CA THR A 291 14.09 -11.83 1.94
C THR A 291 14.74 -12.35 0.65
N ALA A 292 14.00 -13.10 -0.17
CA ALA A 292 14.42 -13.59 -1.48
C ALA A 292 14.21 -12.59 -2.64
N GLY A 293 13.79 -11.34 -2.36
CA GLY A 293 13.64 -10.29 -3.38
C GLY A 293 12.27 -10.17 -4.05
N ARG A 294 11.40 -11.20 -3.97
CA ARG A 294 10.01 -11.12 -4.50
C ARG A 294 9.25 -9.95 -3.85
N ARG A 295 8.52 -9.16 -4.65
CA ARG A 295 7.59 -8.12 -4.16
C ARG A 295 6.20 -8.69 -3.93
N PHE A 296 5.42 -8.03 -3.09
CA PHE A 296 3.97 -8.23 -3.05
C PHE A 296 3.28 -7.39 -4.14
N GLU A 297 2.01 -7.65 -4.42
CA GLU A 297 1.30 -6.95 -5.50
C GLU A 297 1.16 -5.46 -5.16
N LEU A 298 1.79 -4.58 -5.95
CA LEU A 298 1.78 -3.14 -5.72
C LEU A 298 0.73 -2.47 -6.61
N ILE A 299 -0.41 -2.07 -6.02
CA ILE A 299 -1.53 -1.45 -6.73
C ILE A 299 -1.73 -0.03 -6.19
N PRO A 300 -1.31 1.03 -6.89
CA PRO A 300 -1.58 2.39 -6.45
C PRO A 300 -3.09 2.66 -6.27
N PRO A 301 -3.50 3.28 -5.15
CA PRO A 301 -4.87 3.75 -4.95
C PRO A 301 -5.09 5.07 -5.70
N HIS A 302 -6.32 5.59 -5.67
CA HIS A 302 -6.62 6.92 -6.19
C HIS A 302 -5.91 8.00 -5.36
N GLU A 303 -5.47 9.08 -6.01
CA GLU A 303 -4.56 10.09 -5.43
C GLU A 303 -5.12 10.83 -4.20
N ASN A 304 -6.45 10.93 -4.06
CA ASN A 304 -7.09 11.52 -2.87
C ASN A 304 -7.23 10.54 -1.69
N GLY A 305 -6.81 9.28 -1.84
CA GLY A 305 -6.70 8.30 -0.75
C GLY A 305 -5.46 8.49 0.13
N TYR A 306 -4.55 9.42 -0.19
CA TYR A 306 -3.29 9.61 0.53
C TYR A 306 -2.70 11.01 0.33
N ASP A 307 -1.59 11.32 1.01
CA ASP A 307 -0.84 12.56 0.85
C ASP A 307 0.22 12.44 -0.27
N THR A 308 -0.11 13.00 -1.42
CA THR A 308 0.76 13.01 -2.61
C THR A 308 2.02 13.85 -2.43
N ASN A 309 2.07 14.81 -1.49
CA ASN A 309 3.20 15.72 -1.34
C ASN A 309 4.47 14.99 -0.88
N PRO A 310 5.57 14.99 -1.67
CA PRO A 310 6.81 14.31 -1.30
C PRO A 310 7.49 14.90 -0.05
N ASN A 311 7.14 16.11 0.37
CA ASN A 311 7.66 16.74 1.58
C ASN A 311 6.92 16.30 2.86
N HIS A 312 5.82 15.57 2.74
CA HIS A 312 4.99 15.11 3.87
C HIS A 312 5.26 13.66 4.29
N ARG A 313 6.43 13.11 3.95
CA ARG A 313 6.82 11.75 4.39
C ARG A 313 7.03 11.71 5.90
N PHE A 314 6.67 10.59 6.53
CA PHE A 314 6.69 10.42 7.98
C PHE A 314 7.47 9.18 8.40
N ASN A 315 7.88 9.15 9.68
CA ASN A 315 8.38 7.93 10.32
C ASN A 315 7.27 7.37 11.23
N PRO A 316 6.74 6.16 10.96
CA PRO A 316 5.61 5.60 11.71
C PRO A 316 5.88 5.43 13.21
N LYS A 317 4.92 5.88 14.02
CA LYS A 317 4.80 5.63 15.47
C LYS A 317 3.89 4.44 15.80
N TYR A 318 2.91 4.17 14.95
CA TYR A 318 1.88 3.16 15.22
C TYR A 318 1.67 2.25 14.00
N ILE A 319 1.24 1.01 14.26
CA ILE A 319 0.64 0.14 13.25
C ILE A 319 -0.83 -0.02 13.65
N ILE A 320 -1.76 0.25 12.73
CA ILE A 320 -3.20 0.23 13.03
C ILE A 320 -3.88 -0.82 12.17
N MET A 321 -4.56 -1.75 12.83
CA MET A 321 -5.28 -2.85 12.22
C MET A 321 -6.73 -2.47 11.95
N HIS A 322 -7.24 -2.86 10.78
CA HIS A 322 -8.59 -2.56 10.29
C HIS A 322 -9.28 -3.82 9.75
N PHE A 323 -10.60 -3.77 9.55
CA PHE A 323 -11.29 -4.66 8.62
C PHE A 323 -12.04 -3.88 7.54
N THR A 324 -12.07 -4.44 6.34
CA THR A 324 -12.57 -3.77 5.13
C THR A 324 -14.10 -3.62 5.12
N THR A 325 -14.81 -4.44 5.89
CA THR A 325 -16.22 -4.83 5.67
C THR A 325 -16.49 -5.46 4.29
N GLY A 326 -15.43 -5.79 3.54
CA GLY A 326 -15.44 -6.20 2.15
C GLY A 326 -15.92 -7.64 1.97
N THR A 327 -16.56 -7.90 0.84
CA THR A 327 -16.98 -9.25 0.45
C THR A 327 -15.84 -10.05 -0.18
N ARG A 328 -14.75 -9.37 -0.58
CA ARG A 328 -13.50 -9.91 -1.13
C ARG A 328 -12.48 -8.78 -1.33
N VAL A 329 -11.20 -9.14 -1.31
CA VAL A 329 -10.03 -8.32 -1.69
C VAL A 329 -10.30 -7.36 -2.86
N GLU A 330 -10.85 -7.87 -3.96
CA GLU A 330 -11.02 -7.08 -5.20
C GLU A 330 -12.07 -5.96 -5.04
N SER A 331 -13.00 -6.09 -4.09
CA SER A 331 -13.93 -5.01 -3.72
C SER A 331 -13.20 -3.86 -3.03
N THR A 332 -12.17 -4.13 -2.22
CA THR A 332 -11.38 -3.11 -1.53
C THR A 332 -10.41 -2.43 -2.49
N ILE A 333 -9.77 -3.18 -3.40
CA ILE A 333 -8.95 -2.61 -4.48
C ILE A 333 -9.79 -1.65 -5.34
N SER A 334 -11.01 -2.05 -5.72
CA SER A 334 -11.95 -1.20 -6.47
C SER A 334 -12.39 0.03 -5.67
N HIS A 335 -12.60 -0.11 -4.36
CA HIS A 335 -12.94 1.01 -3.48
C HIS A 335 -11.81 2.04 -3.37
N PHE A 336 -10.57 1.62 -3.10
CA PHE A 336 -9.43 2.53 -2.99
C PHE A 336 -9.01 3.14 -4.33
N LYS A 337 -9.40 2.56 -5.48
CA LYS A 337 -9.26 3.17 -6.81
C LYS A 337 -10.39 4.16 -7.17
N ASN A 338 -11.45 4.26 -6.38
CA ASN A 338 -12.58 5.14 -6.68
C ASN A 338 -12.34 6.56 -6.14
N PRO A 339 -12.37 7.62 -6.98
CA PRO A 339 -12.22 9.01 -6.51
C PRO A 339 -13.26 9.42 -5.46
N ALA A 340 -14.45 8.81 -5.44
CA ALA A 340 -15.48 9.09 -4.44
C ALA A 340 -15.18 8.49 -3.04
N ALA A 341 -14.16 7.62 -2.91
CA ALA A 341 -13.83 6.99 -1.62
C ALA A 341 -12.99 7.91 -0.72
N GLY A 342 -11.95 8.57 -1.27
CA GLY A 342 -11.05 9.45 -0.50
C GLY A 342 -10.24 8.75 0.60
N VAL A 343 -10.21 7.42 0.59
CA VAL A 343 -9.56 6.57 1.61
C VAL A 343 -8.67 5.51 0.96
N ALA A 344 -7.56 5.20 1.61
CA ALA A 344 -6.70 4.08 1.30
C ALA A 344 -5.86 3.71 2.54
N THR A 345 -5.34 2.48 2.58
CA THR A 345 -4.39 2.01 3.59
C THR A 345 -3.03 1.73 2.94
N HIS A 346 -2.05 1.21 3.68
CA HIS A 346 -0.76 0.82 3.10
C HIS A 346 -0.80 -0.61 2.56
N LEU A 347 -1.52 -1.50 3.25
CA LEU A 347 -1.65 -2.92 2.94
C LEU A 347 -3.10 -3.40 3.04
N LEU A 348 -3.41 -4.44 2.27
CA LEU A 348 -4.58 -5.28 2.39
C LEU A 348 -4.15 -6.75 2.40
N ILE A 349 -4.65 -7.52 3.36
CA ILE A 349 -4.39 -8.96 3.50
C ILE A 349 -5.71 -9.72 3.30
N GLY A 350 -5.78 -10.48 2.22
CA GLY A 350 -6.93 -11.31 1.85
C GLY A 350 -7.12 -12.53 2.76
N ARG A 351 -8.35 -13.03 2.87
CA ARG A 351 -8.72 -14.24 3.63
C ARG A 351 -7.86 -15.47 3.29
N ASP A 352 -7.41 -15.55 2.04
CA ASP A 352 -6.53 -16.57 1.47
C ASP A 352 -5.03 -16.35 1.74
N GLY A 353 -4.68 -15.26 2.43
CA GLY A 353 -3.32 -14.83 2.73
C GLY A 353 -2.68 -13.95 1.65
N ARG A 354 -3.37 -13.62 0.54
CA ARG A 354 -2.83 -12.70 -0.50
C ARG A 354 -2.58 -11.33 0.10
N VAL A 355 -1.54 -10.64 -0.36
CA VAL A 355 -1.14 -9.33 0.16
C VAL A 355 -0.98 -8.35 -0.99
N ILE A 356 -1.70 -7.23 -0.88
CA ILE A 356 -1.61 -6.09 -1.78
C ILE A 356 -1.01 -4.93 -0.99
N GLN A 357 0.06 -4.32 -1.51
CA GLN A 357 0.53 -3.02 -1.06
C GLN A 357 -0.07 -1.92 -1.94
N PHE A 358 -0.54 -0.85 -1.32
CA PHE A 358 -1.05 0.33 -2.02
C PHE A 358 -0.01 1.46 -2.05
N LEU A 359 0.71 1.64 -0.93
CA LEU A 359 1.57 2.80 -0.68
C LEU A 359 2.85 2.40 0.05
N PRO A 360 4.00 3.06 -0.22
CA PRO A 360 5.19 2.93 0.62
C PRO A 360 4.90 3.35 2.07
N PHE A 361 5.46 2.63 3.04
CA PHE A 361 5.17 2.80 4.48
C PHE A 361 5.59 4.15 5.12
N ASN A 362 6.03 5.12 4.33
CA ASN A 362 6.32 6.50 4.75
C ASN A 362 5.40 7.55 4.09
N VAL A 363 4.36 7.13 3.35
CA VAL A 363 3.39 8.00 2.66
C VAL A 363 2.08 8.05 3.46
N PRO A 364 1.65 9.19 4.03
CA PRO A 364 0.44 9.25 4.84
C PRO A 364 -0.81 8.80 4.09
N ALA A 365 -1.42 7.69 4.49
CA ALA A 365 -2.62 7.13 3.87
C ALA A 365 -3.89 7.57 4.63
N ASN A 366 -5.01 7.77 3.92
CA ASN A 366 -6.28 8.19 4.53
C ASN A 366 -7.06 7.00 5.11
N HIS A 367 -6.58 6.45 6.23
CA HIS A 367 -7.16 5.24 6.85
C HIS A 367 -7.83 5.47 8.21
N THR A 368 -7.35 6.40 9.04
CA THR A 368 -7.87 6.60 10.42
C THR A 368 -8.99 7.64 10.54
N GLY A 369 -9.10 8.55 9.56
CA GLY A 369 -10.05 9.67 9.62
C GLY A 369 -9.89 10.53 10.88
N TYR A 370 -11.00 10.78 11.60
CA TYR A 370 -10.93 11.30 12.97
C TYR A 370 -10.34 10.24 13.90
N SER A 371 -9.18 10.54 14.48
CA SER A 371 -8.43 9.60 15.31
C SER A 371 -7.53 10.33 16.31
N TRP A 372 -7.23 9.65 17.42
CA TRP A 372 -6.25 10.09 18.40
C TRP A 372 -5.63 8.94 19.17
N TRP A 373 -4.36 9.08 19.52
CA TRP A 373 -3.69 8.23 20.50
C TRP A 373 -2.57 9.04 21.16
N GLU A 374 -2.44 8.98 22.49
CA GLU A 374 -1.22 9.38 23.20
C GLU A 374 -0.70 10.80 22.90
N GLY A 375 -1.65 11.74 22.82
CA GLY A 375 -1.42 13.15 22.49
C GLY A 375 -1.65 13.47 21.02
N GLU A 376 -1.34 12.54 20.12
CA GLU A 376 -1.35 12.75 18.67
C GLU A 376 -2.76 12.68 18.07
N ARG A 377 -3.15 13.70 17.30
CA ARG A 377 -4.42 13.75 16.52
C ARG A 377 -4.16 13.42 15.05
N SER A 378 -5.17 12.90 14.36
CA SER A 378 -5.14 12.64 12.90
C SER A 378 -4.01 11.68 12.48
N LEU A 379 -4.08 10.46 13.01
CA LEU A 379 -2.99 9.48 13.02
C LEU A 379 -2.51 9.02 11.63
N ASN A 380 -3.21 9.32 10.53
CA ASN A 380 -2.74 9.12 9.14
C ASN A 380 -1.27 9.53 8.91
N ARG A 381 -0.78 10.55 9.63
CA ARG A 381 0.61 11.08 9.55
C ARG A 381 1.61 10.43 10.53
N PHE A 382 1.15 9.44 11.29
CA PHE A 382 1.88 8.77 12.36
C PHE A 382 1.73 7.24 12.32
N SER A 383 0.88 6.67 11.45
CA SER A 383 0.55 5.24 11.46
C SER A 383 0.62 4.54 10.11
N ILE A 384 1.01 3.26 10.15
CA ILE A 384 0.80 2.31 9.05
C ILE A 384 -0.55 1.61 9.24
N GLY A 385 -1.54 1.96 8.43
CA GLY A 385 -2.80 1.21 8.31
C GLY A 385 -2.64 -0.10 7.54
N ILE A 386 -3.08 -1.21 8.14
CA ILE A 386 -3.19 -2.54 7.52
C ILE A 386 -4.66 -2.98 7.53
N GLU A 387 -5.20 -3.28 6.36
CA GLU A 387 -6.54 -3.83 6.18
C GLU A 387 -6.53 -5.35 6.19
N MET A 388 -7.47 -5.92 6.91
CA MET A 388 -7.77 -7.35 6.89
C MET A 388 -9.10 -7.54 6.14
N ASP A 389 -9.09 -8.32 5.06
CA ASP A 389 -10.31 -8.62 4.30
C ASP A 389 -11.26 -9.49 5.15
N ASN A 390 -12.28 -8.85 5.74
CA ASN A 390 -13.22 -9.42 6.71
C ASN A 390 -14.48 -8.52 6.74
N VAL A 391 -15.69 -9.08 6.89
CA VAL A 391 -16.95 -8.31 6.87
C VAL A 391 -17.24 -7.57 8.18
N GLY A 392 -16.60 -7.96 9.28
CA GLY A 392 -16.89 -7.54 10.65
C GLY A 392 -18.05 -8.36 11.26
N PRO A 393 -18.98 -7.72 12.02
CA PRO A 393 -20.17 -8.38 12.54
C PRO A 393 -21.02 -9.07 11.45
N VAL A 394 -21.64 -10.20 11.77
CA VAL A 394 -22.57 -10.93 10.89
C VAL A 394 -23.94 -11.13 11.53
N SER A 395 -24.95 -11.45 10.72
CA SER A 395 -26.31 -11.74 11.18
C SER A 395 -26.74 -13.14 10.77
N PHE A 396 -27.51 -13.83 11.64
CA PHE A 396 -28.18 -15.08 11.29
C PHE A 396 -29.50 -14.74 10.58
N ILE A 397 -29.63 -15.11 9.30
CA ILE A 397 -30.78 -14.78 8.45
C ILE A 397 -31.12 -16.01 7.60
N ASN A 398 -32.39 -16.42 7.63
CA ASN A 398 -32.92 -17.58 6.88
C ASN A 398 -32.10 -18.86 7.09
N GLY A 399 -31.73 -19.14 8.35
CA GLY A 399 -30.98 -20.34 8.72
C GLY A 399 -29.48 -20.33 8.43
N LYS A 400 -28.90 -19.20 8.02
CA LYS A 400 -27.46 -19.06 7.74
C LYS A 400 -26.84 -17.78 8.32
N TRP A 401 -25.59 -17.85 8.75
CA TRP A 401 -24.79 -16.66 9.04
C TRP A 401 -24.43 -15.96 7.73
N ARG A 402 -24.63 -14.64 7.67
CA ARG A 402 -24.31 -13.86 6.47
C ARG A 402 -24.11 -12.37 6.72
N ARG A 403 -23.40 -11.72 5.79
CA ARG A 403 -23.38 -10.27 5.61
C ARG A 403 -23.12 -9.91 4.15
N LYS A 404 -23.84 -8.91 3.63
CA LYS A 404 -23.86 -8.58 2.19
C LYS A 404 -24.16 -9.88 1.40
N SER A 405 -23.34 -10.22 0.40
CA SER A 405 -23.47 -11.46 -0.38
C SER A 405 -22.76 -12.68 0.25
N VAL A 406 -21.94 -12.50 1.29
CA VAL A 406 -21.14 -13.58 1.89
C VAL A 406 -22.01 -14.38 2.86
N ILE A 407 -21.84 -15.70 2.85
CA ILE A 407 -22.44 -16.68 3.74
C ILE A 407 -21.29 -17.37 4.48
N PHE A 408 -21.50 -17.69 5.75
CA PHE A 408 -20.52 -18.33 6.62
C PHE A 408 -21.12 -19.59 7.27
N GLU A 409 -20.26 -20.57 7.51
CA GLU A 409 -20.58 -21.73 8.35
C GLU A 409 -20.30 -21.42 9.83
N GLU A 410 -20.83 -22.21 10.77
CA GLU A 410 -20.80 -21.89 12.22
C GLU A 410 -19.37 -21.83 12.79
N ASP A 411 -18.43 -22.61 12.26
CA ASP A 411 -17.03 -22.63 12.68
C ASP A 411 -16.22 -21.41 12.19
N GLU A 412 -16.67 -20.73 11.12
CA GLU A 412 -16.11 -19.44 10.68
C GLU A 412 -16.54 -18.27 11.57
N ILE A 413 -17.50 -18.47 12.49
CA ILE A 413 -18.10 -17.42 13.30
C ILE A 413 -17.61 -17.44 14.76
N GLU A 414 -17.36 -16.25 15.31
CA GLU A 414 -17.09 -16.04 16.73
C GLU A 414 -18.19 -15.18 17.37
N LYS A 415 -18.66 -15.54 18.56
CA LYS A 415 -19.68 -14.79 19.30
C LYS A 415 -18.99 -14.06 20.45
N ALA A 416 -18.86 -12.73 20.31
CA ALA A 416 -18.06 -11.90 21.19
C ALA A 416 -18.67 -10.51 21.39
N VAL A 417 -18.35 -9.90 22.53
CA VAL A 417 -18.75 -8.52 22.89
C VAL A 417 -17.63 -7.56 22.48
N HIS A 418 -17.93 -6.53 21.69
CA HIS A 418 -16.99 -5.44 21.49
C HIS A 418 -17.04 -4.50 22.70
N TRP A 419 -15.91 -4.05 23.22
CA TRP A 419 -15.81 -3.21 24.45
C TRP A 419 -16.56 -1.86 24.41
N LYS A 420 -17.16 -1.49 23.28
CA LYS A 420 -17.99 -0.28 23.10
C LYS A 420 -19.49 -0.56 23.13
N GLU A 421 -19.88 -1.83 23.15
CA GLU A 421 -21.24 -2.29 22.92
C GLU A 421 -21.69 -3.19 24.08
N LEU A 422 -22.92 -3.01 24.55
CA LEU A 422 -23.47 -3.76 25.69
C LEU A 422 -23.94 -5.18 25.30
N GLY A 423 -23.98 -5.49 24.00
CA GLY A 423 -24.51 -6.74 23.46
C GLY A 423 -23.45 -7.58 22.75
N MET A 424 -23.51 -8.89 22.95
CA MET A 424 -22.74 -9.86 22.17
C MET A 424 -23.21 -9.84 20.71
N ARG A 425 -22.26 -9.91 19.77
CA ARG A 425 -22.53 -10.10 18.34
C ARG A 425 -21.79 -11.33 17.83
N ALA A 426 -22.27 -11.86 16.71
CA ALA A 426 -21.49 -12.75 15.88
C ALA A 426 -20.56 -11.94 14.96
N TRP A 427 -19.33 -12.40 14.77
CA TRP A 427 -18.28 -11.80 13.95
C TRP A 427 -17.67 -12.87 13.04
N GLU A 428 -17.26 -12.49 11.83
CA GLU A 428 -16.42 -13.35 10.99
C GLU A 428 -15.02 -13.48 11.64
N LYS A 429 -14.54 -14.71 11.84
CA LYS A 429 -13.16 -14.98 12.29
C LYS A 429 -12.16 -14.63 11.18
N PHE A 430 -10.96 -14.20 11.58
CA PHE A 430 -9.85 -14.03 10.64
C PHE A 430 -9.18 -15.40 10.41
N PRO A 431 -9.12 -15.92 9.17
CA PRO A 431 -8.53 -17.23 8.90
C PRO A 431 -7.08 -17.33 9.40
N PRO A 432 -6.62 -18.49 9.94
CA PRO A 432 -5.29 -18.60 10.54
C PRO A 432 -4.14 -18.15 9.63
N VAL A 433 -4.22 -18.44 8.32
CA VAL A 433 -3.25 -17.98 7.31
C VAL A 433 -3.21 -16.45 7.18
N GLN A 434 -4.35 -15.78 7.26
CA GLN A 434 -4.46 -14.32 7.19
C GLN A 434 -3.75 -13.67 8.39
N VAL A 435 -3.97 -14.21 9.59
CA VAL A 435 -3.32 -13.74 10.83
C VAL A 435 -1.84 -14.09 10.87
N GLU A 436 -1.42 -15.25 10.34
CA GLU A 436 -0.02 -15.63 10.21
C GLU A 436 0.76 -14.67 9.30
N VAL A 437 0.21 -14.38 8.11
CA VAL A 437 0.77 -13.43 7.14
C VAL A 437 0.85 -12.02 7.74
N ALA A 438 -0.22 -11.55 8.41
CA ALA A 438 -0.20 -10.28 9.14
C ALA A 438 0.90 -10.24 10.20
N ARG A 439 1.05 -11.29 11.02
CA ARG A 439 2.10 -11.38 12.06
C ARG A 439 3.51 -11.34 11.43
N LYS A 440 3.73 -12.02 10.31
CA LYS A 440 5.01 -12.01 9.58
C LYS A 440 5.34 -10.63 9.01
N ILE A 441 4.35 -9.92 8.47
CA ILE A 441 4.55 -8.57 7.91
C ILE A 441 4.76 -7.53 9.01
N VAL A 442 3.95 -7.55 10.07
CA VAL A 442 4.10 -6.62 11.20
C VAL A 442 5.44 -6.82 11.90
N ARG A 443 5.98 -8.05 11.96
CA ARG A 443 7.35 -8.29 12.43
C ARG A 443 8.41 -7.58 11.58
N ALA A 444 8.31 -7.62 10.25
CA ALA A 444 9.22 -6.90 9.35
C ALA A 444 9.07 -5.37 9.40
N LEU A 445 7.85 -4.88 9.69
CA LEU A 445 7.62 -3.45 9.97
C LEU A 445 8.25 -3.04 11.30
N LEU A 446 8.07 -3.83 12.36
CA LEU A 446 8.72 -3.60 13.66
C LEU A 446 10.25 -3.66 13.56
N GLU A 447 10.82 -4.51 12.72
CA GLU A 447 12.27 -4.53 12.47
C GLU A 447 12.74 -3.25 11.73
N ARG A 448 12.05 -2.86 10.66
CA ARG A 448 12.37 -1.67 9.83
C ARG A 448 12.20 -0.35 10.57
N TYR A 449 11.30 -0.30 11.56
CA TYR A 449 10.86 0.89 12.27
C TYR A 449 10.98 0.76 13.81
N LYS A 450 11.86 -0.12 14.28
CA LYS A 450 12.11 -0.42 15.70
C LYS A 450 12.34 0.82 16.59
N ASP A 451 12.93 1.86 16.00
CA ASP A 451 13.32 3.10 16.69
C ASP A 451 12.18 4.13 16.74
N SER A 452 11.00 3.83 16.18
CA SER A 452 9.85 4.74 16.15
C SER A 452 8.48 4.10 16.40
N VAL A 453 8.22 2.87 15.95
CA VAL A 453 6.93 2.20 16.21
C VAL A 453 6.85 1.78 17.68
N VAL A 454 6.00 2.46 18.43
CA VAL A 454 5.79 2.21 19.86
C VAL A 454 4.64 1.25 20.15
N ASP A 455 3.66 1.11 19.24
CA ASP A 455 2.48 0.24 19.43
C ASP A 455 1.86 -0.30 18.14
N ILE A 456 1.22 -1.46 18.29
CA ILE A 456 0.18 -1.98 17.39
C ILE A 456 -1.18 -1.66 18.05
N LEU A 457 -2.14 -1.10 17.30
CA LEU A 457 -3.43 -0.62 17.79
C LEU A 457 -4.57 -1.06 16.86
N GLY A 458 -5.80 -1.01 17.37
CA GLY A 458 -7.01 -1.12 16.55
C GLY A 458 -7.57 0.26 16.14
N HIS A 459 -8.33 0.32 15.06
CA HIS A 459 -8.99 1.56 14.65
C HIS A 459 -10.05 2.00 15.67
N ASP A 460 -10.72 1.03 16.29
CA ASP A 460 -11.61 1.19 17.43
C ASP A 460 -10.92 1.86 18.63
N GLN A 461 -9.68 1.49 18.93
CA GLN A 461 -8.90 2.08 20.03
C GLN A 461 -8.59 3.56 19.77
N VAL A 462 -8.24 3.93 18.53
CA VAL A 462 -7.87 5.32 18.18
C VAL A 462 -9.04 6.21 17.76
N ASN A 463 -10.14 5.63 17.28
CA ASN A 463 -11.40 6.32 17.01
C ASN A 463 -12.47 5.79 17.98
N ILE A 464 -12.46 6.38 19.18
CA ILE A 464 -13.38 6.07 20.27
C ILE A 464 -14.86 6.32 19.94
N ILE A 465 -15.20 6.99 18.83
CA ILE A 465 -16.57 7.45 18.54
C ILE A 465 -17.39 6.38 17.83
N ASN A 466 -16.96 5.91 16.65
CA ASN A 466 -17.83 5.11 15.77
C ASN A 466 -17.11 4.04 14.93
N ARG A 467 -15.94 3.58 15.38
CA ARG A 467 -15.20 2.46 14.78
C ARG A 467 -15.24 1.22 15.65
N LEU A 468 -15.35 0.06 15.02
CA LEU A 468 -15.49 -1.27 15.63
C LEU A 468 -14.48 -2.28 15.05
N ASP A 469 -13.53 -1.79 14.27
CA ASP A 469 -12.48 -2.52 13.56
C ASP A 469 -11.14 -2.43 14.31
N PRO A 470 -10.35 -3.51 14.44
CA PRO A 470 -10.55 -4.84 13.84
C PRO A 470 -11.54 -5.73 14.61
N GLY A 471 -12.07 -5.25 15.75
CA GLY A 471 -13.08 -5.96 16.54
C GLY A 471 -12.51 -7.11 17.40
N PRO A 472 -13.36 -7.72 18.26
CA PRO A 472 -12.90 -8.70 19.24
C PRO A 472 -12.29 -9.96 18.60
N ALA A 473 -12.90 -10.49 17.53
CA ALA A 473 -12.46 -11.72 16.86
C ALA A 473 -11.07 -11.64 16.18
N PHE A 474 -10.43 -10.46 16.16
CA PHE A 474 -9.04 -10.30 15.73
C PHE A 474 -8.02 -10.70 16.81
N HIS A 475 -8.44 -10.78 18.08
CA HIS A 475 -7.57 -11.10 19.22
C HIS A 475 -6.33 -10.20 19.28
N LEU A 476 -6.56 -8.88 19.23
CA LEU A 476 -5.53 -7.85 19.13
C LEU A 476 -4.50 -7.91 20.28
N GLU A 477 -4.94 -8.30 21.47
CA GLU A 477 -4.10 -8.48 22.65
C GLU A 477 -3.08 -9.61 22.45
N ASP A 478 -3.51 -10.79 22.00
CA ASP A 478 -2.62 -11.91 21.65
C ASP A 478 -1.72 -11.58 20.46
N PHE A 479 -2.26 -10.87 19.46
CA PHE A 479 -1.47 -10.41 18.31
C PHE A 479 -0.33 -9.49 18.77
N ARG A 480 -0.63 -8.50 19.62
CA ARG A 480 0.35 -7.58 20.24
C ARG A 480 1.34 -8.34 21.14
N MET A 481 0.86 -9.28 21.96
CA MET A 481 1.69 -10.14 22.81
C MET A 481 2.72 -10.92 21.98
N SER A 482 2.29 -11.55 20.88
CA SER A 482 3.13 -12.36 19.98
C SER A 482 4.19 -11.58 19.18
N LEU A 483 4.18 -10.25 19.26
CA LEU A 483 5.03 -9.34 18.48
C LEU A 483 5.81 -8.32 19.33
N MET A 484 5.26 -7.91 20.48
CA MET A 484 5.82 -6.87 21.35
C MET A 484 6.07 -7.34 22.79
N GLY A 485 5.74 -8.59 23.13
CA GLY A 485 5.93 -9.16 24.47
C GLY A 485 4.96 -8.63 25.54
N ARG A 486 3.88 -7.95 25.13
CA ARG A 486 2.83 -7.41 26.01
C ARG A 486 1.46 -7.41 25.33
N ALA A 487 0.42 -7.77 26.08
CA ALA A 487 -0.96 -7.77 25.60
C ALA A 487 -1.55 -6.35 25.49
N GLU A 488 -1.28 -5.49 26.48
CA GLU A 488 -1.79 -4.11 26.55
C GLU A 488 -0.94 -3.12 25.71
N PRO A 489 -1.53 -2.05 25.15
CA PRO A 489 -0.79 -0.99 24.46
C PRO A 489 -0.03 -0.08 25.45
N LYS A 490 0.99 0.66 25.00
CA LYS A 490 1.81 1.54 25.85
C LYS A 490 1.16 2.92 26.00
N MET A 491 0.21 2.99 26.91
CA MET A 491 -0.41 4.25 27.35
C MET A 491 0.57 5.10 28.18
N GLN A 492 0.57 6.42 28.02
CA GLN A 492 1.15 7.34 29.00
C GLN A 492 0.19 7.42 30.18
N ILE A 493 0.52 6.67 31.22
CA ILE A 493 -0.04 6.89 32.55
C ILE A 493 0.49 8.24 33.05
N PHE A 494 -0.41 9.14 33.40
CA PHE A 494 -0.12 10.31 34.22
C PHE A 494 -0.50 9.99 35.66
N VAL A 495 0.17 10.62 36.62
CA VAL A 495 -0.14 10.50 38.05
C VAL A 495 -0.77 11.79 38.56
N LEU A 496 -1.77 11.67 39.44
CA LEU A 496 -2.33 12.83 40.14
C LEU A 496 -1.34 13.35 41.18
N ASN A 497 -0.96 14.61 41.08
CA ASN A 497 -0.04 15.29 42.01
C ASN A 497 -0.74 16.01 43.16
N GLN A 498 -2.06 15.94 43.21
CA GLN A 498 -2.94 16.38 44.28
C GLN A 498 -4.31 15.70 44.11
N PRO A 499 -5.19 15.67 45.13
CA PRO A 499 -6.55 15.18 44.96
C PRO A 499 -7.34 16.07 43.98
N ALA A 500 -8.09 15.47 43.05
CA ALA A 500 -8.79 16.19 41.99
C ALA A 500 -10.29 15.85 41.95
N PRO A 501 -11.21 16.83 41.80
CA PRO A 501 -12.62 16.55 41.54
C PRO A 501 -12.77 15.90 40.16
N MET A 502 -13.52 14.79 40.10
CA MET A 502 -13.80 14.07 38.87
C MET A 502 -15.27 14.23 38.46
N TYR A 503 -15.50 14.68 37.24
CA TYR A 503 -16.83 14.94 36.69
C TYR A 503 -17.15 13.95 35.53
N ALA A 504 -18.17 13.11 35.67
CA ALA A 504 -18.51 12.05 34.72
C ALA A 504 -19.81 12.33 33.95
N ASN A 505 -19.69 12.73 32.69
CA ASN A 505 -20.84 12.93 31.81
C ASN A 505 -21.20 11.62 31.08
N ALA A 506 -22.43 11.12 31.28
CA ALA A 506 -22.93 9.88 30.69
C ALA A 506 -23.01 9.90 29.14
N ASP A 507 -23.26 11.08 28.55
CA ASP A 507 -23.22 11.31 27.10
C ASP A 507 -21.80 11.56 26.54
N GLY A 508 -20.81 11.66 27.42
CA GLY A 508 -19.43 11.96 27.07
C GLY A 508 -19.18 13.40 26.59
N SER A 509 -20.10 14.34 26.86
CA SER A 509 -19.90 15.79 26.69
C SER A 509 -18.91 16.36 27.72
N THR A 510 -18.74 17.69 27.73
CA THR A 510 -17.96 18.41 28.75
C THR A 510 -18.88 18.84 29.90
N PRO A 511 -18.51 18.63 31.18
CA PRO A 511 -19.24 19.17 32.33
C PRO A 511 -19.22 20.69 32.35
N ASN A 512 -20.33 21.30 32.77
CA ASN A 512 -20.37 22.70 33.16
C ASN A 512 -19.93 22.79 34.62
N VAL A 513 -18.62 22.82 34.88
CA VAL A 513 -18.04 22.76 36.25
C VAL A 513 -18.39 23.95 37.15
N GLU A 514 -18.99 25.02 36.62
CA GLU A 514 -19.58 26.10 37.43
C GLU A 514 -20.97 25.73 37.99
N ASN A 515 -21.62 24.70 37.42
CA ASN A 515 -23.01 24.29 37.68
C ASN A 515 -23.17 22.76 37.77
N SER A 516 -22.11 22.02 38.09
CA SER A 516 -22.11 20.56 38.19
C SER A 516 -21.28 20.13 39.40
N GLU A 517 -21.87 19.33 40.29
CA GLU A 517 -21.11 18.68 41.36
C GLU A 517 -20.25 17.54 40.78
N PRO A 518 -19.06 17.26 41.33
CA PRO A 518 -18.24 16.12 40.92
C PRO A 518 -18.78 14.81 41.51
N ASP A 519 -18.71 13.72 40.75
CA ASP A 519 -19.00 12.34 41.17
C ASP A 519 -18.09 11.83 42.31
N GLY A 520 -17.09 12.63 42.68
CA GLY A 520 -16.22 12.47 43.83
C GLY A 520 -14.81 12.98 43.54
N PHE A 521 -13.90 12.78 44.50
CA PHE A 521 -12.51 13.19 44.38
C PHE A 521 -11.60 11.99 44.14
N LEU A 522 -10.82 12.04 43.07
CA LEU A 522 -9.70 11.13 42.84
C LEU A 522 -8.55 11.50 43.79
N PRO A 523 -8.02 10.56 44.59
CA PRO A 523 -6.86 10.81 45.45
C PRO A 523 -5.59 11.18 44.68
N GLU A 524 -4.70 11.91 45.33
CA GLU A 524 -3.29 12.02 44.94
C GLU A 524 -2.64 10.63 44.77
N GLY A 525 -1.70 10.48 43.85
CA GLY A 525 -1.11 9.19 43.50
C GLY A 525 -2.01 8.28 42.66
N SER A 526 -3.24 8.68 42.34
CA SER A 526 -4.07 7.97 41.36
C SER A 526 -3.43 8.02 39.96
N MET A 527 -3.44 6.89 39.28
CA MET A 527 -2.93 6.75 37.92
C MET A 527 -4.08 6.88 36.92
N VAL A 528 -3.88 7.73 35.91
CA VAL A 528 -4.89 8.02 34.88
C VAL A 528 -4.26 8.06 33.50
N ILE A 529 -5.02 7.71 32.48
CA ILE A 529 -4.66 7.88 31.07
C ILE A 529 -5.44 9.08 30.55
N VAL A 530 -4.74 10.06 29.98
CA VAL A 530 -5.37 11.26 29.38
C VAL A 530 -6.02 10.89 28.04
N SER A 531 -7.06 11.63 27.64
CA SER A 531 -7.68 11.49 26.32
C SER A 531 -7.70 12.82 25.55
N ASN A 532 -8.08 12.76 24.27
CA ASN A 532 -7.99 13.90 23.36
C ASN A 532 -8.91 15.09 23.68
N LYS A 533 -9.88 14.91 24.58
CA LYS A 533 -10.89 15.91 24.90
C LYS A 533 -10.36 16.85 25.99
N THR A 534 -10.19 18.11 25.59
CA THR A 534 -9.68 19.22 26.40
C THR A 534 -10.65 20.39 26.32
N HIS A 535 -11.07 20.97 27.43
CA HIS A 535 -11.96 22.13 27.43
C HIS A 535 -11.62 23.10 28.57
N GLY A 536 -11.27 24.34 28.23
CA GLY A 536 -10.68 25.26 29.21
C GLY A 536 -9.38 24.65 29.76
N ASN A 537 -9.35 24.41 31.07
CA ASN A 537 -8.28 23.68 31.74
C ASN A 537 -8.56 22.18 31.92
N LEU A 538 -9.78 21.70 31.64
CA LEU A 538 -10.17 20.32 31.91
C LEU A 538 -9.63 19.35 30.85
N VAL A 539 -9.18 18.19 31.29
CA VAL A 539 -8.83 17.01 30.48
C VAL A 539 -9.76 15.85 30.83
N LYS A 540 -10.27 15.14 29.83
CA LYS A 540 -10.97 13.88 30.05
C LYS A 540 -9.96 12.76 30.22
N VAL A 541 -10.07 11.97 31.29
CA VAL A 541 -9.14 10.90 31.68
C VAL A 541 -9.87 9.60 32.02
N THR A 542 -9.16 8.47 31.95
CA THR A 542 -9.60 7.14 32.40
C THR A 542 -8.69 6.64 33.52
N VAL A 543 -9.28 6.22 34.65
CA VAL A 543 -8.55 5.88 35.87
C VAL A 543 -8.10 4.42 35.86
N THR A 544 -6.79 4.18 35.87
CA THR A 544 -6.20 2.83 35.85
C THR A 544 -6.04 2.27 37.26
N SER A 545 -5.57 3.08 38.22
CA SER A 545 -5.50 2.74 39.64
C SER A 545 -5.69 3.97 40.53
N SER A 546 -6.09 3.74 41.78
CA SER A 546 -6.31 4.77 42.81
C SER A 546 -5.89 4.19 44.16
N PRO A 547 -5.13 4.92 44.99
CA PRO A 547 -4.99 4.62 46.41
C PRO A 547 -6.36 4.51 47.10
N GLY A 548 -6.43 3.78 48.22
CA GLY A 548 -7.69 3.47 48.93
C GLY A 548 -8.57 2.41 48.26
N GLY A 549 -8.53 2.30 46.93
CA GLY A 549 -9.13 1.20 46.16
C GLY A 549 -10.58 1.39 45.75
N GLY A 550 -11.03 0.54 44.82
CA GLY A 550 -12.43 0.42 44.40
C GLY A 550 -12.99 1.59 43.58
N LEU A 551 -13.39 2.67 44.24
CA LEU A 551 -14.49 3.55 43.84
C LEU A 551 -14.41 4.12 42.41
N PHE A 552 -13.20 4.52 41.98
CA PHE A 552 -12.95 5.11 40.66
C PHE A 552 -12.27 4.17 39.65
N LYS A 553 -11.94 2.92 40.01
CA LYS A 553 -11.17 2.02 39.13
C LYS A 553 -11.92 1.76 37.82
N LYS A 554 -11.25 1.97 36.68
CA LYS A 554 -11.82 1.95 35.31
C LYS A 554 -12.91 3.02 35.03
N ARG A 555 -13.20 3.97 35.94
CA ARG A 555 -14.09 5.11 35.61
C ARG A 555 -13.39 6.05 34.62
N THR A 556 -14.20 6.73 33.82
CA THR A 556 -13.77 7.80 32.91
C THR A 556 -14.50 9.09 33.27
N GLY A 557 -13.79 10.19 33.41
CA GLY A 557 -14.35 11.49 33.80
C GLY A 557 -13.43 12.64 33.37
N TRP A 558 -13.79 13.86 33.71
CA TRP A 558 -12.98 15.05 33.50
C TRP A 558 -12.34 15.50 34.81
N ILE A 559 -11.08 15.93 34.74
CA ILE A 559 -10.34 16.54 35.84
C ILE A 559 -9.57 17.77 35.34
N GLU A 560 -9.10 18.61 36.25
CA GLU A 560 -8.22 19.75 35.96
C GLU A 560 -6.84 19.29 35.47
N ALA A 561 -6.35 19.81 34.33
CA ALA A 561 -5.10 19.36 33.72
C ALA A 561 -3.84 19.72 34.51
N PHE A 562 -3.92 20.63 35.49
CA PHE A 562 -2.81 20.93 36.39
C PHE A 562 -2.68 19.93 37.54
N ALA A 563 -3.70 19.11 37.79
CA ALA A 563 -3.70 18.10 38.85
C ALA A 563 -3.00 16.79 38.46
N ILE A 564 -2.43 16.72 37.25
CA ILE A 564 -1.71 15.56 36.73
C ILE A 564 -0.32 15.92 36.19
N GLU A 565 0.60 14.97 36.31
CA GLU A 565 1.97 15.08 35.80
C GLU A 565 2.50 13.73 35.28
N PRO A 566 3.58 13.74 34.47
CA PRO A 566 4.28 12.52 34.08
C PRO A 566 4.85 11.80 35.32
N PRO A 567 4.81 10.46 35.43
CA PRO A 567 5.29 9.72 36.61
C PRO A 567 6.76 9.98 36.95
N GLU A 568 7.57 10.37 35.95
CA GLU A 568 8.97 10.77 36.10
C GLU A 568 9.16 12.06 36.92
N ALA A 569 8.10 12.79 37.24
CA ALA A 569 8.14 13.94 38.16
C ALA A 569 8.22 13.49 39.63
N LEU A 570 7.42 12.49 40.04
CA LEU A 570 7.50 11.89 41.37
C LEU A 570 8.77 11.04 41.54
N PHE A 571 9.14 10.24 40.53
CA PHE A 571 10.29 9.35 40.55
C PHE A 571 11.52 9.97 39.86
N GLY A 572 11.82 11.23 40.23
CA GLY A 572 12.67 12.12 39.45
C GLY A 572 14.15 11.76 39.34
N ASN A 573 14.74 12.07 38.17
CA ASN A 573 16.19 12.10 37.96
C ASN A 573 16.62 13.38 37.20
N LYS A 574 17.71 14.02 37.62
CA LYS A 574 18.01 15.45 37.31
C LYS A 574 18.93 15.65 36.09
N LYS A 575 18.57 16.55 35.14
CA LYS A 575 19.49 17.48 34.39
C LYS A 575 18.72 18.44 33.42
N ARG A 576 19.35 19.56 32.97
CA ARG A 576 18.67 20.69 32.28
C ARG A 576 19.60 21.69 31.52
N THR A 577 19.17 22.18 30.33
CA THR A 577 19.66 23.36 29.52
C THR A 577 18.53 23.85 28.56
N ALA A 578 18.38 25.04 27.94
CA ALA A 578 19.12 26.34 27.80
C ALA A 578 20.10 26.51 26.60
N GLU A 579 20.15 27.59 25.78
CA GLU A 579 19.20 28.70 25.42
C GLU A 579 19.71 29.50 24.15
N GLY A 580 18.94 30.44 23.55
CA GLY A 580 19.33 31.25 22.37
C GLY A 580 18.69 32.68 22.29
N LYS A 581 19.29 33.66 21.56
CA LYS A 581 19.13 35.13 21.80
C LYS A 581 18.26 35.98 20.80
N ARG A 582 17.64 37.08 21.29
CA ARG A 582 16.70 38.05 20.63
C ARG A 582 16.83 39.53 21.15
N VAL A 583 16.29 40.60 20.51
CA VAL A 583 16.57 42.10 20.65
C VAL A 583 15.57 42.95 21.54
N ARG A 584 15.57 44.32 21.66
CA ARG A 584 14.67 45.25 22.48
C ARG A 584 14.29 46.67 21.91
N ARG A 585 13.29 47.37 22.53
CA ARG A 585 12.94 48.83 22.61
C ARG A 585 12.36 49.19 24.04
N ARG A 586 11.46 50.20 24.23
CA ARG A 586 10.78 50.62 25.50
C ARG A 586 9.29 51.08 25.37
N THR A 587 8.52 51.05 26.47
CA THR A 587 7.16 51.64 26.65
C THR A 587 7.20 53.04 27.30
N LYS A 588 6.11 53.84 27.18
CA LYS A 588 5.96 55.16 27.86
C LYS A 588 4.90 55.26 28.96
N VAL A 589 3.94 54.35 29.05
CA VAL A 589 2.86 54.36 30.07
C VAL A 589 2.48 52.94 30.51
N ARG A 590 1.64 52.79 31.54
CA ARG A 590 1.13 51.49 31.98
C ARG A 590 0.24 50.85 30.90
N GLN A 591 0.41 49.55 30.63
CA GLN A 591 -0.20 48.86 29.47
C GLN A 591 -0.67 47.44 29.79
N ALA A 592 -1.68 46.95 29.07
CA ALA A 592 -2.12 45.55 29.06
C ALA A 592 -1.71 44.84 27.75
N PHE A 593 -1.80 43.50 27.72
CA PHE A 593 -1.18 42.64 26.70
C PHE A 593 -2.15 41.58 26.15
N TYR A 594 -1.99 41.19 24.88
CA TYR A 594 -2.85 40.21 24.17
C TYR A 594 -2.01 39.20 23.34
N PRO A 595 -2.35 37.90 23.29
CA PRO A 595 -1.50 36.88 22.67
C PRO A 595 -1.46 36.92 21.12
N ARG A 596 -0.45 36.25 20.54
CA ARG A 596 -0.32 36.09 19.07
C ARG A 596 -1.30 35.03 18.54
N GLY A 597 -1.80 35.22 17.31
CA GLY A 597 -2.66 34.24 16.60
C GLY A 597 -4.15 34.57 16.54
N LYS A 598 -4.60 35.70 17.09
CA LYS A 598 -5.98 36.24 16.93
C LYS A 598 -5.94 37.74 16.63
N ASN A 599 -7.01 38.27 16.04
CA ASN A 599 -7.17 39.71 15.79
C ASN A 599 -7.41 40.49 17.10
N PRO A 600 -6.92 41.74 17.23
CA PRO A 600 -7.19 42.55 18.41
C PRO A 600 -8.63 43.10 18.40
N PRO A 601 -9.27 43.30 19.57
CA PRO A 601 -8.82 42.96 20.94
C PRO A 601 -9.56 41.75 21.52
N SER A 602 -8.84 40.76 22.07
CA SER A 602 -9.40 39.62 22.83
C SER A 602 -8.33 38.83 23.58
N PRO A 603 -8.68 38.20 24.72
CA PRO A 603 -8.77 38.82 26.05
C PRO A 603 -7.38 39.11 26.67
N LYS A 604 -7.35 39.74 27.85
CA LYS A 604 -6.09 40.10 28.55
C LYS A 604 -5.32 38.85 29.04
N ILE A 605 -4.00 38.88 28.95
CA ILE A 605 -3.11 37.88 29.58
C ILE A 605 -3.11 38.07 31.12
N LYS A 606 -2.97 36.99 31.90
CA LYS A 606 -2.88 37.03 33.38
C LYS A 606 -1.65 37.79 33.95
N ALA A 607 -0.71 38.23 33.11
CA ALA A 607 0.38 39.11 33.53
C ALA A 607 -0.13 40.56 33.58
N GLY A 608 -0.05 41.19 34.75
CA GLY A 608 -0.64 42.51 35.03
C GLY A 608 0.02 43.69 34.30
N MET A 609 -0.47 44.91 34.57
CA MET A 609 -0.07 46.10 33.81
C MET A 609 1.36 46.57 34.12
N PHE A 610 2.27 46.31 33.17
CA PHE A 610 3.68 46.69 33.23
C PHE A 610 3.87 48.22 33.27
N ALA A 611 4.93 48.68 33.92
CA ALA A 611 5.19 50.10 34.17
C ALA A 611 5.50 50.93 32.90
N ALA A 612 5.44 52.26 33.07
CA ALA A 612 6.08 53.18 32.14
C ALA A 612 7.61 52.93 32.10
N GLY A 613 8.22 52.97 30.91
CA GLY A 613 9.67 52.78 30.74
C GLY A 613 10.15 51.33 30.59
N THR A 614 9.27 50.33 30.71
CA THR A 614 9.60 48.90 30.57
C THR A 614 10.24 48.59 29.20
N GLU A 615 11.34 47.84 29.19
CA GLU A 615 12.04 47.46 27.95
C GLU A 615 11.35 46.31 27.22
N VAL A 616 10.78 46.59 26.03
CA VAL A 616 10.05 45.64 25.18
C VAL A 616 10.58 45.68 23.74
N ARG A 617 10.92 44.53 23.13
CA ARG A 617 11.18 44.42 21.68
C ARG A 617 9.89 44.56 20.90
N LYS A 618 9.93 45.15 19.71
CA LYS A 618 8.83 45.10 18.75
C LYS A 618 9.11 44.05 17.67
N GLU A 619 8.09 43.26 17.33
CA GLU A 619 8.15 42.13 16.37
C GLU A 619 7.31 42.39 15.10
N GLU A 620 6.08 42.91 15.25
CA GLU A 620 5.07 42.98 14.19
C GLU A 620 4.17 44.22 14.39
N ASP A 621 3.47 44.68 13.34
CA ASP A 621 2.53 45.82 13.35
C ASP A 621 1.21 45.44 12.67
N LYS A 622 0.07 45.84 13.27
CA LYS A 622 -1.28 45.71 12.71
C LYS A 622 -2.16 46.90 13.15
N GLY A 623 -2.27 47.90 12.27
CA GLY A 623 -3.03 49.13 12.54
C GLY A 623 -2.48 49.91 13.74
N GLU A 624 -3.36 50.33 14.66
CA GLU A 624 -2.96 50.97 15.91
C GLU A 624 -2.20 50.06 16.89
N TRP A 625 -1.93 48.79 16.56
CA TRP A 625 -1.34 47.80 17.48
C TRP A 625 0.02 47.28 17.02
N SER A 626 0.96 47.14 17.96
CA SER A 626 2.28 46.52 17.77
C SER A 626 2.41 45.25 18.61
N LEU A 627 2.93 44.17 18.04
CA LEU A 627 3.32 42.96 18.78
C LEU A 627 4.69 43.21 19.44
N VAL A 628 4.79 43.03 20.75
CA VAL A 628 6.02 43.28 21.52
C VAL A 628 6.36 42.16 22.50
N VAL A 629 7.64 42.05 22.87
CA VAL A 629 8.20 41.04 23.78
C VAL A 629 9.01 41.71 24.88
N MET A 630 8.67 41.52 26.16
CA MET A 630 9.44 42.10 27.26
C MET A 630 10.88 41.54 27.33
N ARG A 631 11.88 42.41 27.55
CA ARG A 631 13.32 42.06 27.54
C ARG A 631 14.15 42.70 28.67
N LYS A 632 13.50 43.13 29.75
CA LYS A 632 14.07 43.23 31.11
C LYS A 632 12.92 42.98 32.08
N MET A 633 13.09 42.08 33.03
CA MET A 633 11.99 41.47 33.79
C MET A 633 12.13 41.75 35.29
N GLU A 634 11.00 42.03 35.95
CA GLU A 634 10.89 41.87 37.41
C GLU A 634 10.90 40.37 37.75
N LYS A 635 11.28 40.03 39.00
CA LYS A 635 11.65 38.66 39.39
C LYS A 635 10.50 37.65 39.14
N GLY A 636 10.76 36.64 38.31
CA GLY A 636 10.01 35.37 38.30
C GLY A 636 9.35 34.96 36.97
N MET A 637 8.93 35.91 36.14
CA MET A 637 8.29 35.56 34.85
C MET A 637 9.29 35.21 33.74
N ARG A 638 8.84 34.44 32.74
CA ARG A 638 9.53 34.25 31.45
C ARG A 638 9.11 35.35 30.46
N SER A 639 9.79 35.47 29.33
CA SER A 639 9.56 36.56 28.36
C SER A 639 8.11 36.58 27.84
N VAL A 640 7.34 37.59 28.26
CA VAL A 640 5.96 37.80 27.83
C VAL A 640 5.93 38.42 26.42
N GLU A 641 5.19 37.82 25.50
CA GLU A 641 4.96 38.28 24.11
C GLU A 641 3.48 38.61 23.90
N GLY A 642 3.17 39.74 23.25
CA GLY A 642 1.80 40.18 23.02
C GLY A 642 1.62 41.62 22.50
N TRP A 643 0.40 41.95 22.08
CA TRP A 643 0.07 43.24 21.45
C TRP A 643 -0.14 44.37 22.46
N VAL A 644 0.27 45.59 22.08
CA VAL A 644 0.01 46.88 22.76
C VAL A 644 -0.35 47.95 21.72
N GLN A 645 -0.97 49.07 22.11
CA GLN A 645 -1.19 50.14 21.13
C GLN A 645 0.13 50.86 20.78
N THR A 646 0.40 50.99 19.48
CA THR A 646 1.64 51.52 18.90
C THR A 646 2.01 52.90 19.44
N LYS A 647 1.02 53.75 19.72
CA LYS A 647 1.19 55.11 20.27
C LYS A 647 1.76 55.19 21.69
N PHE A 648 1.81 54.08 22.43
CA PHE A 648 2.40 54.00 23.77
C PHE A 648 3.82 53.40 23.80
N LEU A 649 4.37 53.06 22.62
CA LEU A 649 5.75 52.66 22.43
C LEU A 649 6.57 53.83 21.91
N THR A 650 7.86 53.88 22.27
CA THR A 650 8.84 54.67 21.51
C THR A 650 10.04 53.83 21.14
N LYS A 651 10.87 54.34 20.22
CA LYS A 651 12.27 53.92 20.22
C LYS A 651 12.86 54.22 21.60
N LYS A 652 13.77 53.36 22.03
CA LYS A 652 14.76 53.73 23.02
C LYS A 652 15.87 54.40 22.21
N GLU A 653 16.18 55.64 22.55
CA GLU A 653 17.41 56.33 22.16
C GLU A 653 18.60 55.67 22.87
#